data_AF-A0A553L373-F1
#
_entry.id   AF-A0A553L373-F1
#
_cell.length_a   1.000
_cell.length_b   1.000
_cell.length_c   1.000
_cell.angle_alpha   90.00
_cell.angle_beta   90.00
_cell.angle_gamma   90.00
#
_symmetry.space_group_name_H-M   'P 1'
#
loop_
_entity.id
_entity.type
_entity.pdbx_description
1 polymer ?
#
loop_
_entity_poly.entity_id
_entity_poly.type
_entity_poly.pdbx_seq_one_letter_code
_entity_poly.pdbx_strand_id
1 'polypeptide(L)'
;MKATSIKTPLSLLALALSTAILSGCGSDSESIPDPVAPPPPPPPPAATDFPAQQASPARFVDGDVGEVFTTETGLTLYYFLNDEAGSSNCNGVEGDAPGSTTDETSCAGVWPPLLAATGAQPTGSFSTVERDDGTLQWAYRDFPLYTFSNDSAQGDTNGEGINDVWFVSRPGPSKIADVNSVPSYVGNGTISSVTSTAEVLESVRLDKEGFSLYIFDNDGLDQSACYGLNGDGCITAWPPLIADNAAKPAAPLSVVELDNGQMQWAYRGKPLYFFASDTQAGDFNGDGVGGVWHLASQLPAIQREVNAQSRLSATGRVYALLPNTDNNNELESQQVDKDQFTVYTFDNDTAGTSNCNGDCAVAWPPFLAPDAEPAVGNFSKIERTDGAIQWAYNDSPLYFFSGDNAKTDLNGDGVGGVWHIVEPPAAPVVSPTSISALSNSLGQTIKVDGEVLALITDNQGNSEAVTEDRTDFQLYTFDNDGDELSNCTSTGCMQNWPALLANEADTATAPFSIFERADGHNQWAFNGQPLYFFTGDTSAGTTNGEGVGDVWFVARPAPVRVFNSTDDGLMIVANDLVLASQGKTAEQLNDLTLYTFDDDTANSGESTCFGGCAVTWPPLYATSADQAFGEYEIISRTESDSSQTLQWTYKGLPLYFFISDSELGDTGGDYPTWEIARP
;
A
#
# COMPACT_ATOMS: atom_id res chain seq x y z
N MET A 1 -13.86 49.26 -27.73
CA MET A 1 -13.71 50.74 -27.77
C MET A 1 -12.63 51.11 -28.80
N LYS A 2 -12.31 52.41 -28.94
CA LYS A 2 -11.15 53.00 -29.66
C LYS A 2 -9.80 52.29 -29.38
N ALA A 3 -8.70 52.45 -30.12
CA ALA A 3 -8.39 52.86 -31.52
C ALA A 3 -6.84 52.95 -31.71
N THR A 4 -6.35 53.01 -32.97
CA THR A 4 -5.00 53.55 -33.37
C THR A 4 -3.78 52.67 -32.98
N SER A 5 -2.79 52.24 -33.79
CA SER A 5 -2.16 52.60 -35.10
C SER A 5 -0.79 53.34 -34.99
N ILE A 6 0.31 52.67 -35.39
CA ILE A 6 1.71 53.16 -35.57
C ILE A 6 2.52 52.01 -36.27
N LYS A 7 3.48 52.11 -37.21
CA LYS A 7 4.22 53.16 -37.97
C LYS A 7 5.45 53.80 -37.29
N THR A 8 6.65 53.95 -37.90
CA THR A 8 7.12 53.88 -39.33
C THR A 8 8.65 53.46 -39.38
N PRO A 9 9.47 53.56 -40.47
CA PRO A 9 10.59 52.59 -40.70
C PRO A 9 11.99 53.20 -41.01
N LEU A 10 12.89 52.34 -41.53
CA LEU A 10 13.95 52.61 -42.54
C LEU A 10 15.32 53.16 -42.07
N SER A 11 16.40 52.51 -42.54
CA SER A 11 17.66 53.16 -42.95
C SER A 11 18.44 52.30 -43.96
N LEU A 12 19.28 52.95 -44.79
CA LEU A 12 20.25 52.32 -45.70
C LEU A 12 21.67 52.58 -45.20
N LEU A 13 22.61 51.69 -45.53
CA LEU A 13 24.00 52.10 -45.82
C LEU A 13 24.66 51.16 -46.82
N ALA A 14 25.63 51.66 -47.58
CA ALA A 14 26.39 50.89 -48.56
C ALA A 14 27.82 51.44 -48.68
N LEU A 15 28.79 50.56 -48.94
CA LEU A 15 30.13 50.94 -49.44
C LEU A 15 30.79 49.72 -50.12
N ALA A 16 31.77 49.98 -50.99
CA ALA A 16 32.52 48.96 -51.71
C ALA A 16 33.97 49.42 -51.95
N LEU A 17 34.92 48.48 -52.08
CA LEU A 17 36.19 48.71 -52.78
C LEU A 17 36.84 47.40 -53.25
N SER A 18 37.72 47.50 -54.24
CA SER A 18 38.31 46.37 -54.98
C SER A 18 39.84 46.35 -54.87
N THR A 19 40.47 45.21 -55.19
CA THR A 19 41.79 45.17 -55.86
C THR A 19 42.05 43.79 -56.49
N ALA A 20 42.88 43.76 -57.56
CA ALA A 20 43.34 42.53 -58.23
C ALA A 20 44.70 42.79 -58.92
N ILE A 21 45.63 41.81 -58.95
CA ILE A 21 46.98 41.96 -59.52
C ILE A 21 47.46 40.70 -60.29
N LEU A 22 47.73 40.90 -61.58
CA LEU A 22 48.68 40.26 -62.53
C LEU A 22 49.06 38.76 -62.44
N SER A 23 48.53 38.00 -63.41
CA SER A 23 49.25 37.29 -64.50
C SER A 23 50.76 36.97 -64.42
N GLY A 24 51.12 35.76 -64.85
CA GLY A 24 52.43 35.39 -65.41
C GLY A 24 52.30 34.24 -66.44
N CYS A 25 53.06 34.28 -67.54
CA CYS A 25 52.97 33.31 -68.65
C CYS A 25 54.20 32.39 -68.74
N GLY A 26 54.01 31.20 -69.31
CA GLY A 26 55.10 30.30 -69.73
C GLY A 26 54.60 29.23 -70.70
N SER A 27 55.17 29.21 -71.91
CA SER A 27 55.04 28.16 -72.93
C SER A 27 56.11 27.06 -72.67
N ASP A 28 56.16 25.89 -73.32
CA ASP A 28 55.98 25.59 -74.75
C ASP A 28 55.75 24.08 -75.04
N SER A 29 55.50 23.80 -76.32
CA SER A 29 55.58 22.50 -77.02
C SER A 29 54.42 21.49 -76.87
N GLU A 30 53.95 21.01 -78.02
CA GLU A 30 52.81 20.11 -78.18
C GLU A 30 53.24 18.63 -78.22
N SER A 31 52.40 17.75 -77.69
CA SER A 31 52.37 16.33 -78.08
C SER A 31 50.92 15.94 -78.39
N ILE A 32 50.74 15.01 -79.32
CA ILE A 32 49.42 14.65 -79.86
C ILE A 32 48.58 13.98 -78.76
N PRO A 33 47.34 14.42 -78.49
CA PRO A 33 46.52 13.82 -77.45
C PRO A 33 46.08 12.40 -77.81
N ASP A 34 46.19 11.50 -76.83
CA ASP A 34 45.63 10.15 -76.85
C ASP A 34 44.10 10.15 -77.01
N PRO A 35 43.49 9.04 -77.47
CA PRO A 35 42.04 8.95 -77.67
C PRO A 35 41.28 9.29 -76.37
N VAL A 36 40.32 10.21 -76.49
CA VAL A 36 39.48 10.69 -75.39
C VAL A 36 38.80 9.50 -74.71
N ALA A 37 39.15 9.25 -73.45
CA ALA A 37 38.48 8.28 -72.61
C ALA A 37 36.97 8.62 -72.53
N PRO A 38 36.07 7.61 -72.45
CA PRO A 38 34.67 7.89 -72.21
C PRO A 38 34.52 8.75 -70.95
N PRO A 39 33.54 9.68 -70.90
CA PRO A 39 33.32 10.48 -69.70
C PRO A 39 33.14 9.55 -68.50
N PRO A 40 33.67 9.92 -67.31
CA PRO A 40 33.41 9.14 -66.12
C PRO A 40 31.89 8.98 -65.94
N PRO A 41 31.41 7.85 -65.42
CA PRO A 41 30.00 7.73 -65.07
C PRO A 41 29.63 8.90 -64.15
N PRO A 42 28.38 9.40 -64.22
CA PRO A 42 27.93 10.40 -63.26
C PRO A 42 28.19 9.88 -61.84
N PRO A 43 28.56 10.76 -60.88
CA PRO A 43 28.65 10.34 -59.49
C PRO A 43 27.32 9.67 -59.09
N PRO A 44 27.36 8.63 -58.24
CA PRO A 44 26.12 8.06 -57.71
C PRO A 44 25.30 9.16 -57.02
N PRO A 45 23.96 9.00 -56.94
CA PRO A 45 23.13 9.93 -56.17
C PRO A 45 23.69 10.09 -54.75
N ALA A 46 23.54 11.29 -54.17
CA ALA A 46 23.76 11.44 -52.75
C ALA A 46 22.73 10.55 -52.02
N ALA A 47 23.20 9.74 -51.08
CA ALA A 47 22.37 8.92 -50.23
C ALA A 47 22.41 9.47 -48.81
N THR A 48 21.29 9.33 -48.10
CA THR A 48 21.13 9.67 -46.70
C THR A 48 21.18 8.38 -45.90
N ASP A 49 22.25 8.18 -45.12
CA ASP A 49 22.43 7.03 -44.25
C ASP A 49 21.48 7.10 -43.04
N PHE A 50 20.87 5.98 -42.65
CA PHE A 50 19.99 5.91 -41.49
C PHE A 50 20.80 5.83 -40.18
N PRO A 51 20.31 6.40 -39.05
CA PRO A 51 21.01 6.36 -37.78
C PRO A 51 21.12 4.92 -37.25
N ALA A 52 22.31 4.53 -36.79
CA ALA A 52 22.57 3.19 -36.25
C ALA A 52 23.21 3.26 -34.86
N GLN A 53 22.74 2.44 -33.91
CA GLN A 53 23.25 2.41 -32.54
C GLN A 53 23.31 1.00 -31.93
N GLN A 54 24.20 0.77 -30.96
CA GLN A 54 24.40 -0.55 -30.34
C GLN A 54 23.67 -0.69 -29.00
N ALA A 55 23.51 0.39 -28.23
CA ALA A 55 22.71 0.35 -27.02
C ALA A 55 21.20 0.29 -27.34
N SER A 56 20.42 -0.32 -26.45
CA SER A 56 18.96 -0.15 -26.47
C SER A 56 18.62 1.34 -26.30
N PRO A 57 17.54 1.85 -26.92
CA PRO A 57 17.10 3.24 -26.74
C PRO A 57 16.95 3.64 -25.27
N ALA A 58 17.33 4.88 -24.97
CA ALA A 58 17.21 5.44 -23.63
C ALA A 58 15.78 5.94 -23.38
N ARG A 59 15.40 6.07 -22.10
CA ARG A 59 14.25 6.89 -21.70
C ARG A 59 14.69 8.33 -21.46
N PHE A 60 13.88 9.28 -21.86
CA PHE A 60 14.03 10.71 -21.56
C PHE A 60 12.70 11.23 -21.00
N VAL A 61 12.76 12.08 -19.98
CA VAL A 61 11.58 12.74 -19.40
C VAL A 61 11.67 14.22 -19.70
N ASP A 62 10.70 14.70 -20.48
CA ASP A 62 10.50 16.11 -20.77
C ASP A 62 9.31 16.67 -19.97
N GLY A 63 9.32 17.97 -19.70
CA GLY A 63 8.29 18.64 -18.91
C GLY A 63 6.97 18.88 -19.64
N ASP A 64 7.01 19.08 -20.96
CA ASP A 64 5.83 19.35 -21.80
C ASP A 64 5.34 18.08 -22.51
N VAL A 65 6.24 17.19 -22.93
CA VAL A 65 5.87 15.95 -23.65
C VAL A 65 5.92 14.67 -22.80
N GLY A 66 6.41 14.71 -21.56
CA GLY A 66 6.48 13.56 -20.65
C GLY A 66 7.59 12.56 -20.98
N GLU A 67 7.43 11.29 -20.57
CA GLU A 67 8.44 10.26 -20.80
C GLU A 67 8.35 9.66 -22.22
N VAL A 68 9.49 9.63 -22.92
CA VAL A 68 9.66 9.21 -24.32
C VAL A 68 10.90 8.34 -24.48
N PHE A 69 11.00 7.58 -25.58
CA PHE A 69 12.26 6.93 -25.96
C PHE A 69 13.12 7.82 -26.87
N THR A 70 14.45 7.76 -26.70
CA THR A 70 15.40 8.50 -27.53
C THR A 70 16.58 7.66 -28.02
N THR A 71 17.21 8.10 -29.10
CA THR A 71 18.51 7.61 -29.57
C THR A 71 19.64 7.89 -28.57
N GLU A 72 20.83 7.30 -28.80
CA GLU A 72 22.09 7.69 -28.14
C GLU A 72 22.45 9.18 -28.38
N THR A 73 21.91 9.81 -29.43
CA THR A 73 22.07 11.25 -29.73
C THR A 73 20.97 12.14 -29.13
N GLY A 74 19.98 11.56 -28.44
CA GLY A 74 18.88 12.28 -27.79
C GLY A 74 17.66 12.59 -28.67
N LEU A 75 17.67 12.23 -29.95
CA LEU A 75 16.50 12.41 -30.84
C LEU A 75 15.36 11.49 -30.39
N THR A 76 14.13 12.01 -30.38
CA THR A 76 12.93 11.25 -30.03
C THR A 76 12.68 10.13 -31.04
N LEU A 77 12.18 8.99 -30.54
CA LEU A 77 11.77 7.86 -31.35
C LEU A 77 10.26 7.79 -31.49
N TYR A 78 9.81 7.36 -32.67
CA TYR A 78 8.42 7.24 -33.08
C TYR A 78 8.11 5.81 -33.53
N TYR A 79 6.83 5.45 -33.55
CA TYR A 79 6.31 4.28 -34.23
C TYR A 79 5.28 4.69 -35.30
N PHE A 80 5.11 3.82 -36.30
CA PHE A 80 4.15 3.98 -37.37
C PHE A 80 2.89 3.14 -37.07
N LEU A 81 1.69 3.74 -37.11
CA LEU A 81 0.46 2.97 -36.85
C LEU A 81 0.25 1.83 -37.86
N ASN A 82 0.70 2.04 -39.11
CA ASN A 82 0.57 1.11 -40.22
C ASN A 82 1.58 -0.06 -40.17
N ASP A 83 2.50 -0.08 -39.20
CA ASP A 83 3.38 -1.23 -38.99
C ASP A 83 2.67 -2.36 -38.23
N GLU A 84 3.06 -3.59 -38.57
CA GLU A 84 2.66 -4.81 -37.88
C GLU A 84 3.77 -5.24 -36.90
N ALA A 85 3.42 -5.95 -35.84
CA ALA A 85 4.42 -6.47 -34.91
C ALA A 85 5.39 -7.41 -35.64
N GLY A 86 6.67 -7.08 -35.64
CA GLY A 86 7.71 -7.80 -36.37
C GLY A 86 8.00 -7.31 -37.80
N SER A 87 7.35 -6.24 -38.30
CA SER A 87 7.49 -5.79 -39.70
C SER A 87 7.40 -4.27 -39.89
N SER A 88 8.22 -3.72 -40.78
CA SER A 88 8.26 -2.29 -41.14
C SER A 88 7.66 -2.07 -42.53
N ASN A 89 6.56 -1.33 -42.62
CA ASN A 89 5.99 -0.85 -43.88
C ASN A 89 6.63 0.48 -44.37
N CYS A 90 7.48 1.12 -43.56
CA CYS A 90 8.18 2.35 -43.94
C CYS A 90 9.59 2.07 -44.52
N ASN A 91 9.72 2.19 -45.85
CA ASN A 91 10.92 1.87 -46.62
C ASN A 91 11.50 3.06 -47.41
N GLY A 92 12.75 2.91 -47.87
CA GLY A 92 13.40 3.79 -48.85
C GLY A 92 12.97 3.47 -50.28
N VAL A 93 13.79 3.79 -51.28
CA VAL A 93 13.51 3.50 -52.70
C VAL A 93 14.01 2.09 -53.06
N GLU A 94 13.25 1.39 -53.91
CA GLU A 94 13.63 0.06 -54.42
C GLU A 94 14.99 0.13 -55.14
N GLY A 95 15.99 -0.57 -54.60
CA GLY A 95 17.35 -0.62 -55.14
C GLY A 95 18.34 0.38 -54.51
N ASP A 96 17.94 1.12 -53.47
CA ASP A 96 18.87 1.84 -52.58
C ASP A 96 19.84 0.85 -51.87
N ALA A 97 20.94 1.37 -51.32
CA ALA A 97 21.89 0.57 -50.54
C ALA A 97 21.34 0.29 -49.13
N PRO A 98 21.50 -0.94 -48.58
CA PRO A 98 20.94 -1.29 -47.28
C PRO A 98 21.33 -0.31 -46.17
N GLY A 99 20.33 0.18 -45.43
CA GLY A 99 20.51 1.19 -44.38
C GLY A 99 20.66 2.63 -44.85
N SER A 100 20.27 2.96 -46.08
CA SER A 100 20.24 4.34 -46.61
C SER A 100 19.09 4.55 -47.60
N THR A 101 18.85 5.81 -48.01
CA THR A 101 18.00 6.09 -49.19
C THR A 101 18.55 7.21 -50.07
N THR A 102 18.26 7.16 -51.37
CA THR A 102 18.59 8.23 -52.33
C THR A 102 17.45 9.24 -52.56
N ASP A 103 16.32 9.09 -51.85
CA ASP A 103 15.20 10.04 -51.86
C ASP A 103 14.83 10.46 -50.42
N GLU A 104 15.21 11.69 -50.05
CA GLU A 104 14.86 12.33 -48.77
C GLU A 104 13.33 12.50 -48.57
N THR A 105 12.52 12.34 -49.63
CA THR A 105 11.05 12.40 -49.59
C THR A 105 10.38 11.02 -49.58
N SER A 106 11.15 9.93 -49.63
CA SER A 106 10.66 8.57 -49.35
C SER A 106 10.23 8.40 -47.89
N CYS A 107 9.54 7.29 -47.56
CA CYS A 107 9.08 7.07 -46.19
C CYS A 107 10.27 7.06 -45.21
N ALA A 108 11.30 6.25 -45.49
CA ALA A 108 12.51 6.19 -44.67
C ALA A 108 13.43 7.44 -44.82
N GLY A 109 13.23 8.28 -45.83
CA GLY A 109 13.90 9.59 -45.94
C GLY A 109 13.33 10.63 -44.97
N VAL A 110 12.00 10.64 -44.81
CA VAL A 110 11.30 11.52 -43.85
C VAL A 110 11.33 10.94 -42.42
N TRP A 111 11.33 9.61 -42.30
CA TRP A 111 11.33 8.86 -41.05
C TRP A 111 12.49 7.86 -40.99
N PRO A 112 13.74 8.30 -40.77
CA PRO A 112 14.88 7.38 -40.80
C PRO A 112 14.77 6.30 -39.70
N PRO A 113 14.74 5.00 -40.05
CA PRO A 113 14.64 3.91 -39.09
C PRO A 113 15.87 3.88 -38.18
N LEU A 114 15.68 3.65 -36.88
CA LEU A 114 16.82 3.48 -35.97
C LEU A 114 17.40 2.07 -36.12
N LEU A 115 18.51 1.95 -36.83
CA LEU A 115 19.15 0.66 -37.09
C LEU A 115 19.85 0.11 -35.84
N ALA A 116 19.73 -1.21 -35.65
CA ALA A 116 20.43 -1.95 -34.62
C ALA A 116 21.81 -2.37 -35.15
N ALA A 117 22.86 -1.73 -34.62
CA ALA A 117 24.23 -1.98 -35.05
C ALA A 117 24.70 -3.41 -34.71
N THR A 118 25.70 -3.91 -35.44
CA THR A 118 26.27 -5.25 -35.22
C THR A 118 26.67 -5.48 -33.77
N GLY A 119 26.04 -6.45 -33.11
CA GLY A 119 26.27 -6.73 -31.69
C GLY A 119 25.37 -5.93 -30.73
N ALA A 120 24.31 -5.29 -31.23
CA ALA A 120 23.20 -4.82 -30.41
C ALA A 120 22.63 -5.97 -29.54
N GLN A 121 22.27 -5.66 -28.30
CA GLN A 121 21.67 -6.61 -27.36
C GLN A 121 20.40 -5.97 -26.77
N PRO A 122 19.21 -6.35 -27.25
CA PRO A 122 17.95 -5.83 -26.72
C PRO A 122 17.72 -6.25 -25.27
N THR A 123 17.08 -5.37 -24.49
CA THR A 123 16.76 -5.61 -23.07
C THR A 123 15.34 -5.18 -22.73
N GLY A 124 14.73 -5.80 -21.72
CA GLY A 124 13.35 -5.52 -21.32
C GLY A 124 12.35 -5.85 -22.44
N SER A 125 11.60 -4.86 -22.89
CA SER A 125 10.65 -4.98 -24.01
C SER A 125 11.17 -4.42 -25.34
N PHE A 126 12.47 -4.14 -25.46
CA PHE A 126 13.09 -3.87 -26.75
C PHE A 126 13.39 -5.19 -27.49
N SER A 127 13.29 -5.14 -28.82
CA SER A 127 13.61 -6.23 -29.74
C SER A 127 14.22 -5.65 -31.03
N THR A 128 14.40 -6.48 -32.06
CA THR A 128 14.87 -6.03 -33.38
C THR A 128 14.06 -6.67 -34.50
N VAL A 129 13.74 -5.87 -35.52
CA VAL A 129 13.04 -6.30 -36.75
C VAL A 129 14.04 -6.34 -37.90
N GLU A 130 13.98 -7.39 -38.74
CA GLU A 130 14.73 -7.46 -40.00
C GLU A 130 13.92 -6.75 -41.10
N ARG A 131 14.56 -5.83 -41.82
CA ARG A 131 13.97 -5.02 -42.90
C ARG A 131 14.16 -5.70 -44.26
N ASP A 132 13.40 -5.27 -45.28
CA ASP A 132 13.47 -5.82 -46.65
C ASP A 132 14.87 -5.73 -47.30
N ASP A 133 15.73 -4.84 -46.82
CA ASP A 133 17.13 -4.68 -47.27
C ASP A 133 18.14 -5.57 -46.51
N GLY A 134 17.68 -6.36 -45.54
CA GLY A 134 18.50 -7.20 -44.66
C GLY A 134 19.18 -6.46 -43.51
N THR A 135 18.84 -5.19 -43.26
CA THR A 135 19.28 -4.49 -42.04
C THR A 135 18.39 -4.81 -40.85
N LEU A 136 18.94 -4.71 -39.63
CA LEU A 136 18.16 -4.82 -38.40
C LEU A 136 17.79 -3.41 -37.90
N GLN A 137 16.55 -3.25 -37.47
CA GLN A 137 15.99 -2.04 -36.86
C GLN A 137 15.64 -2.30 -35.40
N TRP A 138 15.84 -1.31 -34.53
CA TRP A 138 15.34 -1.34 -33.16
C TRP A 138 13.81 -1.33 -33.13
N ALA A 139 13.23 -2.16 -32.27
CA ALA A 139 11.79 -2.24 -32.06
C ALA A 139 11.46 -2.18 -30.56
N TYR A 140 10.28 -1.70 -30.20
CA TYR A 140 9.73 -1.76 -28.84
C TYR A 140 8.38 -2.49 -28.87
N ARG A 141 8.25 -3.55 -28.07
CA ARG A 141 7.11 -4.49 -28.15
C ARG A 141 6.86 -4.97 -29.59
N ASP A 142 7.95 -5.26 -30.29
CA ASP A 142 8.02 -5.69 -31.69
C ASP A 142 7.49 -4.68 -32.74
N PHE A 143 7.12 -3.46 -32.36
CA PHE A 143 6.86 -2.36 -33.31
C PHE A 143 8.15 -1.61 -33.65
N PRO A 144 8.50 -1.41 -34.94
CA PRO A 144 9.72 -0.73 -35.35
C PRO A 144 9.81 0.73 -34.87
N LEU A 145 11.04 1.20 -34.59
CA LEU A 145 11.32 2.54 -34.10
C LEU A 145 12.02 3.41 -35.15
N TYR A 146 11.55 4.65 -35.29
CA TYR A 146 12.02 5.62 -36.28
C TYR A 146 12.42 6.94 -35.62
N THR A 147 13.34 7.67 -36.24
CA THR A 147 13.55 9.10 -35.99
C THR A 147 12.75 9.93 -36.99
N PHE A 148 12.60 11.24 -36.79
CA PHE A 148 11.94 12.16 -37.72
C PHE A 148 12.92 13.18 -38.28
N SER A 149 12.91 13.43 -39.59
CA SER A 149 13.95 14.23 -40.26
C SER A 149 13.95 15.73 -39.95
N ASN A 150 12.92 16.25 -39.28
CA ASN A 150 12.87 17.64 -38.81
C ASN A 150 13.26 17.79 -37.33
N ASP A 151 13.46 16.71 -36.58
CA ASP A 151 13.93 16.77 -35.20
C ASP A 151 15.46 16.97 -35.17
N SER A 152 15.92 17.86 -34.30
CA SER A 152 17.28 18.42 -34.32
C SER A 152 17.90 18.62 -32.93
N ALA A 153 17.08 18.66 -31.89
CA ALA A 153 17.44 18.76 -30.49
C ALA A 153 16.88 17.58 -29.68
N GLN A 154 17.40 17.41 -28.46
CA GLN A 154 16.87 16.41 -27.53
C GLN A 154 15.48 16.83 -27.04
N GLY A 155 14.51 15.91 -27.11
CA GLY A 155 13.12 16.17 -26.75
C GLY A 155 12.27 16.83 -27.84
N ASP A 156 12.82 17.11 -29.03
CA ASP A 156 12.01 17.52 -30.18
C ASP A 156 10.97 16.42 -30.50
N THR A 157 9.69 16.81 -30.66
CA THR A 157 8.59 15.88 -31.01
C THR A 157 7.82 16.36 -32.25
N ASN A 158 8.50 16.93 -33.25
CA ASN A 158 7.84 17.60 -34.38
C ASN A 158 7.08 16.62 -35.30
N GLY A 159 7.27 15.30 -35.12
CA GLY A 159 6.57 14.24 -35.83
C GLY A 159 5.23 13.81 -35.21
N GLU A 160 4.90 14.25 -34.00
CA GLU A 160 3.72 13.76 -33.26
C GLU A 160 2.41 14.07 -33.99
N GLY A 161 1.59 13.04 -34.20
CA GLY A 161 0.29 13.13 -34.86
C GLY A 161 0.33 13.36 -36.36
N ILE A 162 1.49 13.28 -37.04
CA ILE A 162 1.55 13.53 -38.48
C ILE A 162 0.68 12.53 -39.26
N ASN A 163 -0.31 13.08 -39.97
CA ASN A 163 -1.35 12.36 -40.72
C ASN A 163 -2.13 11.34 -39.87
N ASP A 164 -2.23 11.55 -38.56
CA ASP A 164 -2.89 10.66 -37.59
C ASP A 164 -2.32 9.22 -37.58
N VAL A 165 -1.08 9.01 -38.06
CA VAL A 165 -0.44 7.68 -38.15
C VAL A 165 1.00 7.61 -37.61
N TRP A 166 1.61 8.73 -37.21
CA TRP A 166 2.95 8.79 -36.61
C TRP A 166 2.88 9.31 -35.19
N PHE A 167 3.46 8.57 -34.24
CA PHE A 167 3.34 8.88 -32.81
C PHE A 167 4.63 8.58 -32.05
N VAL A 168 4.92 9.41 -31.05
CA VAL A 168 6.08 9.29 -30.16
C VAL A 168 6.01 7.97 -29.40
N SER A 169 7.11 7.22 -29.46
CA SER A 169 7.27 5.94 -28.79
C SER A 169 7.61 6.13 -27.32
N ARG A 170 6.87 5.44 -26.46
CA ARG A 170 6.85 5.62 -25.00
C ARG A 170 6.94 4.27 -24.28
N PRO A 171 7.45 4.25 -23.04
CA PRO A 171 7.29 3.10 -22.17
C PRO A 171 5.82 2.70 -22.02
N GLY A 172 5.56 1.42 -21.75
CA GLY A 172 4.25 0.98 -21.31
C GLY A 172 3.77 1.75 -20.07
N PRO A 173 2.46 1.98 -19.91
CA PRO A 173 1.93 2.81 -18.82
C PRO A 173 2.09 2.18 -17.43
N SER A 174 2.31 0.87 -17.38
CA SER A 174 2.26 0.07 -16.16
C SER A 174 3.32 -1.01 -16.16
N LYS A 175 3.75 -1.38 -14.96
CA LYS A 175 4.64 -2.51 -14.65
C LYS A 175 4.01 -3.36 -13.54
N ILE A 176 4.60 -4.51 -13.23
CA ILE A 176 4.28 -5.26 -12.01
C ILE A 176 5.21 -4.79 -10.89
N ALA A 177 4.67 -4.66 -9.69
CA ALA A 177 5.40 -4.56 -8.43
C ALA A 177 4.65 -5.32 -7.33
N ASP A 178 5.35 -5.72 -6.27
CA ASP A 178 4.70 -6.30 -5.08
C ASP A 178 4.05 -5.19 -4.25
N VAL A 179 2.73 -5.22 -4.14
CA VAL A 179 1.91 -4.29 -3.34
C VAL A 179 1.19 -5.12 -2.29
N ASN A 180 1.42 -4.84 -1.00
CA ASN A 180 0.92 -5.66 0.11
C ASN A 180 1.18 -7.18 -0.08
N SER A 181 2.41 -7.55 -0.49
CA SER A 181 2.80 -8.92 -0.87
C SER A 181 2.02 -9.56 -2.03
N VAL A 182 1.24 -8.78 -2.80
CA VAL A 182 0.53 -9.23 -4.01
C VAL A 182 1.15 -8.56 -5.25
N PRO A 183 1.73 -9.34 -6.19
CA PRO A 183 2.12 -8.88 -7.51
C PRO A 183 0.98 -8.16 -8.23
N SER A 184 1.11 -6.85 -8.39
CA SER A 184 0.05 -5.95 -8.85
C SER A 184 0.54 -4.96 -9.91
N TYR A 185 -0.38 -4.53 -10.76
CA TYR A 185 -0.13 -3.49 -11.75
C TYR A 185 0.01 -2.14 -11.04
N VAL A 186 1.11 -1.46 -11.31
CA VAL A 186 1.41 -0.11 -10.83
C VAL A 186 1.84 0.76 -12.01
N GLY A 187 1.73 2.09 -11.88
CA GLY A 187 2.22 3.02 -12.89
C GLY A 187 3.72 2.84 -13.17
N ASN A 188 4.12 3.04 -14.42
CA ASN A 188 5.51 3.02 -14.87
C ASN A 188 5.89 4.40 -15.45
N GLY A 189 6.62 5.19 -14.67
CA GLY A 189 7.09 6.52 -15.06
C GLY A 189 6.00 7.58 -15.31
N THR A 190 6.20 8.41 -16.34
CA THR A 190 5.34 9.59 -16.62
C THR A 190 4.19 9.25 -17.59
N ILE A 191 3.05 8.90 -17.01
CA ILE A 191 1.86 8.38 -17.70
C ILE A 191 0.84 9.47 -18.01
N SER A 192 -0.15 9.15 -18.85
CA SER A 192 -1.31 10.03 -19.05
C SER A 192 -2.42 9.66 -18.06
N SER A 193 -2.96 10.65 -17.35
CA SER A 193 -4.19 10.54 -16.57
C SER A 193 -4.97 11.85 -16.71
N VAL A 194 -5.95 12.11 -15.85
CA VAL A 194 -6.77 13.33 -15.88
C VAL A 194 -6.64 14.13 -14.60
N THR A 195 -6.88 15.44 -14.70
CA THR A 195 -7.14 16.30 -13.54
C THR A 195 -8.44 17.07 -13.74
N SER A 196 -9.12 17.38 -12.63
CA SER A 196 -10.35 18.18 -12.62
C SER A 196 -10.04 19.66 -12.39
N THR A 197 -9.46 20.32 -13.40
CA THR A 197 -9.14 21.74 -13.32
C THR A 197 -10.34 22.56 -13.75
N ALA A 198 -10.86 23.41 -12.85
CA ALA A 198 -12.01 24.30 -13.10
C ALA A 198 -13.27 23.58 -13.66
N GLU A 199 -13.61 22.42 -13.07
CA GLU A 199 -14.76 21.57 -13.45
C GLU A 199 -14.66 20.93 -14.86
N VAL A 200 -13.50 21.01 -15.50
CA VAL A 200 -13.19 20.34 -16.78
C VAL A 200 -12.21 19.19 -16.54
N LEU A 201 -12.39 18.07 -17.26
CA LEU A 201 -11.38 17.02 -17.36
C LEU A 201 -10.33 17.42 -18.39
N GLU A 202 -9.09 17.57 -17.93
CA GLU A 202 -7.93 17.79 -18.80
C GLU A 202 -6.98 16.59 -18.67
N SER A 203 -6.63 15.99 -19.81
CA SER A 203 -5.64 14.92 -19.87
C SER A 203 -4.26 15.52 -19.66
N VAL A 204 -3.50 14.99 -18.70
CA VAL A 204 -2.21 15.55 -18.29
C VAL A 204 -1.21 14.43 -18.01
N ARG A 205 0.06 14.71 -18.34
CA ARG A 205 1.18 13.82 -18.04
C ARG A 205 1.62 14.00 -16.59
N LEU A 206 1.59 12.92 -15.82
CA LEU A 206 1.91 12.90 -14.39
C LEU A 206 2.94 11.81 -14.12
N ASP A 207 3.88 12.07 -13.22
CA ASP A 207 4.68 11.00 -12.63
C ASP A 207 3.79 10.16 -11.70
N LYS A 208 3.68 8.87 -12.02
CA LYS A 208 2.97 7.85 -11.22
C LYS A 208 3.81 6.58 -11.11
N GLU A 209 5.13 6.69 -11.17
CA GLU A 209 6.06 5.58 -10.98
C GLU A 209 5.77 4.84 -9.66
N GLY A 210 5.30 3.60 -9.75
CA GLY A 210 4.99 2.75 -8.59
C GLY A 210 3.68 3.06 -7.84
N PHE A 211 2.83 3.97 -8.32
CA PHE A 211 1.49 4.15 -7.75
C PHE A 211 0.56 3.01 -8.17
N SER A 212 -0.25 2.50 -7.23
CA SER A 212 -1.17 1.39 -7.47
C SER A 212 -2.23 1.68 -8.51
N LEU A 213 -2.57 0.66 -9.29
CA LEU A 213 -3.70 0.67 -10.22
C LEU A 213 -4.83 -0.22 -9.70
N TYR A 214 -6.06 0.21 -9.94
CA TYR A 214 -7.27 -0.41 -9.44
C TYR A 214 -8.26 -0.70 -10.56
N ILE A 215 -9.16 -1.64 -10.29
CA ILE A 215 -10.33 -1.98 -11.09
C ILE A 215 -11.61 -1.72 -10.28
N PHE A 216 -12.71 -1.46 -10.98
CA PHE A 216 -14.03 -1.19 -10.39
C PHE A 216 -14.99 -2.33 -10.70
N ASP A 217 -15.67 -2.91 -9.71
CA ASP A 217 -16.64 -3.99 -9.95
C ASP A 217 -17.88 -3.51 -10.71
N ASN A 218 -18.26 -2.24 -10.59
CA ASN A 218 -19.38 -1.67 -11.35
C ASN A 218 -19.07 -1.43 -12.84
N ASP A 219 -17.79 -1.51 -13.27
CA ASP A 219 -17.43 -1.44 -14.68
C ASP A 219 -17.83 -2.72 -15.43
N GLY A 220 -18.24 -2.56 -16.69
CA GLY A 220 -18.39 -3.68 -17.62
C GLY A 220 -17.02 -4.18 -18.13
N LEU A 221 -17.04 -5.23 -18.94
CA LEU A 221 -15.89 -5.53 -19.79
C LEU A 221 -15.86 -4.55 -20.95
N ASP A 222 -14.70 -3.94 -21.18
CA ASP A 222 -14.46 -2.84 -22.12
C ASP A 222 -15.51 -1.71 -21.99
N GLN A 223 -15.94 -1.42 -20.76
CA GLN A 223 -16.86 -0.31 -20.45
C GLN A 223 -16.57 0.29 -19.06
N SER A 224 -16.13 1.55 -19.03
CA SER A 224 -16.07 2.34 -17.79
C SER A 224 -17.47 2.78 -17.35
N ALA A 225 -17.72 2.77 -16.05
CA ALA A 225 -18.78 3.50 -15.37
C ALA A 225 -18.24 4.80 -14.71
N CYS A 226 -16.96 4.82 -14.31
CA CYS A 226 -16.32 5.95 -13.62
C CYS A 226 -15.67 6.97 -14.58
N TYR A 227 -16.44 7.50 -15.53
CA TYR A 227 -15.97 8.48 -16.54
C TYR A 227 -16.75 9.82 -16.53
N GLY A 228 -17.85 9.90 -15.77
CA GLY A 228 -18.79 11.02 -15.85
C GLY A 228 -18.32 12.28 -15.09
N LEU A 229 -18.54 13.46 -15.70
CA LEU A 229 -18.46 14.76 -15.02
C LEU A 229 -19.74 15.15 -14.26
N ASN A 230 -20.75 14.27 -14.19
CA ASN A 230 -22.12 14.60 -13.78
C ASN A 230 -22.33 14.72 -12.25
N GLY A 231 -21.29 15.10 -11.49
CA GLY A 231 -21.40 15.50 -10.08
C GLY A 231 -21.35 14.39 -9.03
N ASP A 232 -20.98 13.16 -9.40
CA ASP A 232 -20.68 12.09 -8.43
C ASP A 232 -19.26 12.18 -7.85
N GLY A 233 -18.36 12.89 -8.54
CA GLY A 233 -16.95 13.02 -8.16
C GLY A 233 -16.10 11.79 -8.45
N CYS A 234 -16.62 10.76 -9.12
CA CYS A 234 -15.97 9.46 -9.26
C CYS A 234 -14.55 9.60 -9.82
N ILE A 235 -14.43 10.27 -10.97
CA ILE A 235 -13.17 10.54 -11.67
C ILE A 235 -12.20 11.49 -10.94
N THR A 236 -12.65 12.16 -9.87
CA THR A 236 -11.78 13.00 -9.01
C THR A 236 -11.19 12.22 -7.84
N ALA A 237 -11.88 11.17 -7.38
CA ALA A 237 -11.34 10.19 -6.43
C ALA A 237 -10.56 9.08 -7.15
N TRP A 238 -10.92 8.77 -8.40
CA TRP A 238 -10.38 7.66 -9.20
C TRP A 238 -9.95 8.12 -10.60
N PRO A 239 -8.80 8.80 -10.76
CA PRO A 239 -8.34 9.25 -12.06
C PRO A 239 -8.01 8.04 -12.98
N PRO A 240 -8.66 7.87 -14.15
CA PRO A 240 -8.35 6.79 -15.09
C PRO A 240 -6.91 6.87 -15.60
N LEU A 241 -6.33 5.70 -15.87
CA LEU A 241 -5.08 5.56 -16.60
C LEU A 241 -5.35 5.73 -18.10
N ILE A 242 -5.18 6.95 -18.61
CA ILE A 242 -5.48 7.30 -20.00
C ILE A 242 -4.45 6.67 -20.94
N ALA A 243 -4.94 6.15 -22.06
CA ALA A 243 -4.14 5.64 -23.16
C ALA A 243 -3.99 6.69 -24.26
N ASP A 244 -2.82 6.72 -24.91
CA ASP A 244 -2.63 7.50 -26.14
C ASP A 244 -3.46 6.90 -27.27
N ASN A 245 -4.02 7.72 -28.17
CA ASN A 245 -4.94 7.26 -29.23
C ASN A 245 -4.37 6.16 -30.15
N ALA A 246 -3.04 6.07 -30.25
CA ALA A 246 -2.32 5.11 -31.08
C ALA A 246 -1.70 3.94 -30.29
N ALA A 247 -1.99 3.85 -28.98
CA ALA A 247 -1.43 2.84 -28.09
C ALA A 247 -1.60 1.41 -28.65
N LYS A 248 -0.50 0.65 -28.64
CA LYS A 248 -0.47 -0.77 -29.00
C LYS A 248 -0.52 -1.61 -27.70
N PRO A 249 -1.71 -2.06 -27.22
CA PRO A 249 -1.81 -2.96 -26.07
C PRO A 249 -1.34 -4.37 -26.42
N ALA A 250 -1.00 -5.14 -25.38
CA ALA A 250 -0.71 -6.57 -25.47
C ALA A 250 -1.31 -7.27 -24.25
N ALA A 251 -1.89 -8.46 -24.46
CA ALA A 251 -2.56 -9.22 -23.41
C ALA A 251 -1.62 -9.49 -22.21
N PRO A 252 -2.13 -9.43 -20.95
CA PRO A 252 -3.53 -9.27 -20.56
C PRO A 252 -4.04 -7.82 -20.52
N LEU A 253 -3.27 -6.82 -20.97
CA LEU A 253 -3.74 -5.43 -21.09
C LEU A 253 -4.51 -5.21 -22.40
N SER A 254 -5.51 -4.35 -22.35
CA SER A 254 -6.28 -3.82 -23.49
C SER A 254 -6.44 -2.30 -23.37
N VAL A 255 -7.10 -1.68 -24.36
CA VAL A 255 -7.60 -0.31 -24.25
C VAL A 255 -9.11 -0.29 -24.51
N VAL A 256 -9.81 0.64 -23.87
CA VAL A 256 -11.24 0.90 -24.03
C VAL A 256 -11.44 2.34 -24.52
N GLU A 257 -12.38 2.56 -25.43
CA GLU A 257 -12.81 3.90 -25.84
C GLU A 257 -13.89 4.41 -24.86
N LEU A 258 -13.71 5.63 -24.35
CA LEU A 258 -14.67 6.29 -23.46
C LEU A 258 -15.69 7.11 -24.27
N ASP A 259 -16.86 7.37 -23.69
CA ASP A 259 -17.95 8.17 -24.28
C ASP A 259 -17.51 9.58 -24.76
N ASN A 260 -16.38 10.10 -24.28
CA ASN A 260 -15.79 11.37 -24.68
C ASN A 260 -14.75 11.29 -25.82
N GLY A 261 -14.46 10.09 -26.34
CA GLY A 261 -13.47 9.83 -27.38
C GLY A 261 -12.02 9.73 -26.90
N GLN A 262 -11.77 9.70 -25.58
CA GLN A 262 -10.46 9.33 -25.04
C GLN A 262 -10.32 7.81 -24.92
N MET A 263 -9.10 7.30 -25.01
CA MET A 263 -8.80 5.90 -24.70
C MET A 263 -8.38 5.76 -23.23
N GLN A 264 -8.78 4.68 -22.55
CA GLN A 264 -8.30 4.29 -21.21
C GLN A 264 -7.66 2.90 -21.28
N TRP A 265 -6.62 2.66 -20.50
CA TRP A 265 -6.03 1.32 -20.35
C TRP A 265 -6.90 0.41 -19.50
N ALA A 266 -6.91 -0.88 -19.83
CA ALA A 266 -7.69 -1.91 -19.13
C ALA A 266 -6.85 -3.18 -18.89
N TYR A 267 -7.18 -3.93 -17.84
CA TYR A 267 -6.60 -5.24 -17.50
C TYR A 267 -7.67 -6.32 -17.57
N ARG A 268 -7.45 -7.36 -18.40
CA ARG A 268 -8.47 -8.37 -18.76
C ARG A 268 -9.81 -7.76 -19.20
N GLY A 269 -9.79 -6.55 -19.77
CA GLY A 269 -10.99 -5.78 -20.16
C GLY A 269 -11.65 -4.95 -19.04
N LYS A 270 -11.14 -4.97 -17.80
CA LYS A 270 -11.58 -4.06 -16.73
C LYS A 270 -10.76 -2.76 -16.79
N PRO A 271 -11.39 -1.58 -16.91
CA PRO A 271 -10.66 -0.29 -16.96
C PRO A 271 -9.79 -0.06 -15.72
N LEU A 272 -8.64 0.60 -15.91
CA LEU A 272 -7.64 0.85 -14.86
C LEU A 272 -7.65 2.30 -14.38
N TYR A 273 -7.60 2.49 -13.07
CA TYR A 273 -7.62 3.80 -12.41
C TYR A 273 -6.51 3.91 -11.35
N PHE A 274 -6.05 5.12 -11.07
CA PHE A 274 -5.35 5.44 -9.82
C PHE A 274 -6.36 5.81 -8.74
N PHE A 275 -5.92 5.84 -7.48
CA PHE A 275 -6.69 6.44 -6.38
C PHE A 275 -6.09 7.81 -6.00
N ALA A 276 -6.95 8.77 -5.64
CA ALA A 276 -6.54 10.15 -5.32
C ALA A 276 -5.99 10.32 -3.89
N SER A 277 -6.22 9.36 -2.99
CA SER A 277 -5.63 9.34 -1.65
C SER A 277 -4.35 8.51 -1.56
N ASP A 278 -3.92 7.87 -2.65
CA ASP A 278 -2.54 7.38 -2.78
C ASP A 278 -1.65 8.57 -3.10
N THR A 279 -0.65 8.80 -2.26
CA THR A 279 0.23 9.97 -2.26
C THR A 279 1.69 9.65 -2.59
N GLN A 280 2.09 8.39 -2.45
CA GLN A 280 3.42 7.88 -2.74
C GLN A 280 3.35 6.51 -3.46
N ALA A 281 4.48 6.07 -4.01
CA ALA A 281 4.60 4.75 -4.62
C ALA A 281 4.42 3.63 -3.57
N GLY A 282 3.69 2.57 -3.94
CA GLY A 282 3.38 1.44 -3.05
C GLY A 282 2.19 1.65 -2.09
N ASP A 283 1.61 2.85 -2.04
CA ASP A 283 0.31 3.07 -1.39
C ASP A 283 -0.77 2.21 -2.06
N PHE A 284 -1.70 1.66 -1.27
CA PHE A 284 -2.80 0.81 -1.74
C PHE A 284 -4.16 1.17 -1.11
N ASN A 285 -4.35 2.44 -0.74
CA ASN A 285 -5.48 2.90 0.08
C ASN A 285 -6.85 2.82 -0.63
N GLY A 286 -6.85 2.52 -1.94
CA GLY A 286 -8.06 2.27 -2.72
C GLY A 286 -8.60 0.84 -2.62
N ASP A 287 -7.82 -0.11 -2.09
CA ASP A 287 -8.22 -1.51 -2.04
C ASP A 287 -9.38 -1.73 -1.06
N GLY A 288 -10.41 -2.47 -1.50
CA GLY A 288 -11.64 -2.68 -0.74
C GLY A 288 -12.54 -1.45 -0.56
N VAL A 289 -12.22 -0.28 -1.12
CA VAL A 289 -13.03 0.94 -0.91
C VAL A 289 -14.47 0.73 -1.41
N GLY A 290 -15.43 0.90 -0.51
CA GLY A 290 -16.85 0.64 -0.75
C GLY A 290 -17.20 -0.83 -1.06
N GLY A 291 -16.28 -1.77 -0.89
CA GLY A 291 -16.43 -3.18 -1.26
C GLY A 291 -16.43 -3.46 -2.76
N VAL A 292 -16.09 -2.46 -3.60
CA VAL A 292 -16.25 -2.51 -5.06
C VAL A 292 -15.02 -2.04 -5.85
N TRP A 293 -14.03 -1.45 -5.17
CA TRP A 293 -12.72 -1.11 -5.74
C TRP A 293 -11.69 -2.12 -5.25
N HIS A 294 -10.85 -2.60 -6.17
CA HIS A 294 -9.86 -3.65 -5.89
C HIS A 294 -8.56 -3.37 -6.64
N LEU A 295 -7.43 -3.75 -6.06
CA LEU A 295 -6.12 -3.74 -6.74
C LEU A 295 -6.19 -4.53 -8.04
N ALA A 296 -5.64 -3.95 -9.10
CA ALA A 296 -5.36 -4.64 -10.36
C ALA A 296 -4.19 -5.62 -10.14
N SER A 297 -4.46 -6.75 -9.50
CA SER A 297 -3.49 -7.78 -9.16
C SER A 297 -3.35 -8.84 -10.26
N GLN A 298 -2.25 -9.59 -10.27
CA GLN A 298 -2.08 -10.76 -11.14
C GLN A 298 -2.92 -11.99 -10.71
N LEU A 299 -3.70 -11.88 -9.62
CA LEU A 299 -4.54 -12.95 -9.13
C LEU A 299 -5.62 -13.32 -10.18
N PRO A 300 -5.89 -14.60 -10.44
CA PRO A 300 -6.93 -15.02 -11.38
C PRO A 300 -8.35 -14.76 -10.82
N ALA A 301 -8.50 -14.80 -9.49
CA ALA A 301 -9.72 -14.46 -8.77
C ALA A 301 -9.37 -13.75 -7.44
N ILE A 302 -10.31 -12.95 -6.92
CA ILE A 302 -10.19 -12.24 -5.64
C ILE A 302 -11.44 -12.44 -4.79
N GLN A 303 -11.30 -12.33 -3.46
CA GLN A 303 -12.42 -12.46 -2.54
C GLN A 303 -13.35 -11.24 -2.65
N ARG A 304 -14.67 -11.47 -2.68
CA ARG A 304 -15.70 -10.43 -2.80
C ARG A 304 -16.91 -10.72 -1.92
N GLU A 305 -17.28 -9.74 -1.10
CA GLU A 305 -18.53 -9.74 -0.34
C GLU A 305 -19.75 -9.48 -1.22
N VAL A 306 -20.70 -10.41 -1.25
CA VAL A 306 -22.05 -10.18 -1.77
C VAL A 306 -23.06 -10.77 -0.79
N ASN A 307 -24.10 -10.00 -0.44
CA ASN A 307 -25.13 -10.39 0.53
C ASN A 307 -24.60 -10.80 1.92
N ALA A 308 -23.46 -10.25 2.35
CA ALA A 308 -22.71 -10.64 3.55
C ALA A 308 -22.22 -12.11 3.53
N GLN A 309 -21.89 -12.60 2.34
CA GLN A 309 -21.10 -13.81 2.14
C GLN A 309 -19.87 -13.47 1.28
N SER A 310 -18.70 -13.73 1.84
CA SER A 310 -17.42 -13.69 1.13
C SER A 310 -17.31 -14.89 0.18
N ARG A 311 -16.89 -14.65 -1.05
CA ARG A 311 -16.62 -15.72 -2.03
C ARG A 311 -15.46 -15.34 -2.95
N LEU A 312 -14.67 -16.33 -3.35
CA LEU A 312 -13.69 -16.15 -4.41
C LEU A 312 -14.42 -15.97 -5.75
N SER A 313 -14.11 -14.89 -6.46
CA SER A 313 -14.72 -14.53 -7.73
C SER A 313 -13.67 -14.15 -8.77
N ALA A 314 -13.82 -14.64 -10.00
CA ALA A 314 -12.91 -14.32 -11.10
C ALA A 314 -12.95 -12.82 -11.47
N THR A 315 -11.89 -12.34 -12.13
CA THR A 315 -11.72 -10.92 -12.46
C THR A 315 -11.45 -10.73 -13.95
N GLY A 316 -12.31 -9.95 -14.62
CA GLY A 316 -12.24 -9.67 -16.04
C GLY A 316 -12.53 -10.86 -16.96
N ARG A 317 -12.03 -10.79 -18.21
CA ARG A 317 -11.98 -11.91 -19.15
C ARG A 317 -11.03 -12.99 -18.65
N VAL A 318 -11.50 -14.23 -18.68
CA VAL A 318 -10.75 -15.42 -18.30
C VAL A 318 -10.86 -16.51 -19.36
N TYR A 319 -10.10 -17.60 -19.20
CA TYR A 319 -10.28 -18.81 -20.00
C TYR A 319 -11.07 -19.86 -19.20
N ALA A 320 -11.99 -20.53 -19.87
CA ALA A 320 -12.73 -21.66 -19.32
C ALA A 320 -12.76 -22.82 -20.32
N LEU A 321 -12.77 -24.06 -19.82
CA LEU A 321 -12.94 -25.24 -20.67
C LEU A 321 -14.44 -25.44 -20.93
N LEU A 322 -14.88 -25.23 -22.16
CA LEU A 322 -16.29 -25.16 -22.55
C LEU A 322 -16.60 -26.02 -23.79
N PRO A 323 -17.86 -26.42 -24.03
CA PRO A 323 -18.25 -27.14 -25.24
C PRO A 323 -17.93 -26.34 -26.51
N ASN A 324 -17.28 -27.00 -27.47
CA ASN A 324 -17.01 -26.43 -28.78
C ASN A 324 -18.32 -26.08 -29.52
N THR A 325 -18.34 -24.95 -30.22
CA THR A 325 -19.56 -24.40 -30.84
C THR A 325 -20.09 -25.23 -32.01
N ASP A 326 -19.23 -25.98 -32.70
CA ASP A 326 -19.59 -26.84 -33.82
C ASP A 326 -19.81 -28.31 -33.40
N ASN A 327 -19.21 -28.75 -32.29
CA ASN A 327 -19.36 -30.08 -31.71
C ASN A 327 -19.41 -30.03 -30.17
N ASN A 328 -20.62 -29.99 -29.61
CA ASN A 328 -20.85 -29.91 -28.16
C ASN A 328 -20.43 -31.15 -27.33
N ASN A 329 -19.84 -32.18 -27.96
CA ASN A 329 -19.27 -33.36 -27.30
C ASN A 329 -17.75 -33.23 -27.09
N GLU A 330 -17.12 -32.22 -27.68
CA GLU A 330 -15.72 -31.86 -27.50
C GLU A 330 -15.63 -30.58 -26.66
N LEU A 331 -14.61 -30.50 -25.80
CA LEU A 331 -14.35 -29.36 -24.92
C LEU A 331 -13.10 -28.63 -25.40
N GLU A 332 -13.09 -27.30 -25.36
CA GLU A 332 -11.97 -26.46 -25.76
C GLU A 332 -11.77 -25.27 -24.83
N SER A 333 -10.58 -24.67 -24.84
CA SER A 333 -10.28 -23.45 -24.09
C SER A 333 -10.89 -22.24 -24.80
N GLN A 334 -11.91 -21.62 -24.20
CA GLN A 334 -12.57 -20.42 -24.71
C GLN A 334 -12.32 -19.24 -23.77
N GLN A 335 -12.03 -18.06 -24.32
CA GLN A 335 -12.00 -16.83 -23.55
C GLN A 335 -13.42 -16.30 -23.35
N VAL A 336 -13.81 -16.02 -22.10
CA VAL A 336 -15.18 -15.67 -21.72
C VAL A 336 -15.24 -14.55 -20.69
N ASP A 337 -16.38 -13.88 -20.62
CA ASP A 337 -16.73 -13.04 -19.47
C ASP A 337 -17.10 -13.94 -18.27
N LYS A 338 -16.31 -13.83 -17.20
CA LYS A 338 -16.64 -14.33 -15.88
C LYS A 338 -16.28 -13.30 -14.80
N ASP A 339 -16.31 -12.01 -15.13
CA ASP A 339 -16.01 -10.95 -14.16
C ASP A 339 -16.98 -11.01 -12.98
N GLN A 340 -16.45 -11.09 -11.76
CA GLN A 340 -17.17 -11.31 -10.49
C GLN A 340 -17.92 -12.65 -10.35
N PHE A 341 -17.91 -13.54 -11.35
CA PHE A 341 -18.54 -14.86 -11.20
C PHE A 341 -17.80 -15.68 -10.14
N THR A 342 -18.59 -16.29 -9.27
CA THR A 342 -18.16 -17.21 -8.20
C THR A 342 -17.37 -18.39 -8.77
N VAL A 343 -16.28 -18.77 -8.09
CA VAL A 343 -15.55 -20.03 -8.37
C VAL A 343 -15.73 -21.02 -7.21
N TYR A 344 -15.82 -22.30 -7.58
CA TYR A 344 -16.18 -23.41 -6.71
C TYR A 344 -15.10 -24.49 -6.71
N THR A 345 -15.09 -25.31 -5.65
CA THR A 345 -14.29 -26.54 -5.51
C THR A 345 -15.19 -27.78 -5.38
N PHE A 346 -14.61 -28.97 -5.54
CA PHE A 346 -15.30 -30.25 -5.62
C PHE A 346 -14.73 -31.27 -4.63
N ASP A 347 -15.55 -31.79 -3.70
CA ASP A 347 -15.11 -32.74 -2.64
C ASP A 347 -14.56 -34.07 -3.16
N ASN A 348 -14.85 -34.41 -4.43
CA ASN A 348 -14.34 -35.63 -5.04
C ASN A 348 -13.00 -35.43 -5.75
N ASP A 349 -12.48 -34.21 -5.82
CA ASP A 349 -11.12 -33.96 -6.29
C ASP A 349 -10.08 -34.31 -5.21
N THR A 350 -8.82 -34.35 -5.61
CA THR A 350 -7.70 -34.48 -4.69
C THR A 350 -6.71 -33.36 -4.95
N ALA A 351 -5.97 -32.92 -3.93
CA ALA A 351 -4.98 -31.84 -4.06
C ALA A 351 -4.08 -32.04 -5.30
N GLY A 352 -4.12 -31.07 -6.22
CA GLY A 352 -3.39 -31.09 -7.49
C GLY A 352 -4.03 -31.90 -8.62
N THR A 353 -5.26 -32.41 -8.51
CA THR A 353 -5.88 -33.29 -9.53
C THR A 353 -7.40 -33.22 -9.58
N SER A 354 -7.92 -32.81 -10.75
CA SER A 354 -9.35 -32.77 -11.10
C SER A 354 -9.89 -34.14 -11.53
N ASN A 355 -10.85 -34.67 -10.78
CA ASN A 355 -11.70 -35.79 -11.20
C ASN A 355 -12.89 -35.34 -12.08
N CYS A 356 -13.25 -34.04 -12.09
CA CYS A 356 -14.31 -33.53 -12.97
C CYS A 356 -13.89 -33.47 -14.45
N ASN A 357 -14.50 -34.34 -15.27
CA ASN A 357 -14.20 -34.55 -16.69
C ASN A 357 -15.48 -34.88 -17.48
N GLY A 358 -15.48 -34.67 -18.81
CA GLY A 358 -16.62 -34.97 -19.68
C GLY A 358 -17.88 -34.18 -19.29
N ASP A 359 -19.03 -34.85 -19.18
CA ASP A 359 -20.31 -34.27 -18.75
C ASP A 359 -20.20 -33.44 -17.44
N CYS A 360 -19.28 -33.82 -16.54
CA CYS A 360 -19.02 -33.03 -15.32
C CYS A 360 -18.49 -31.64 -15.68
N ALA A 361 -17.49 -31.55 -16.56
CA ALA A 361 -16.89 -30.30 -17.00
C ALA A 361 -17.82 -29.46 -17.91
N VAL A 362 -18.87 -30.06 -18.48
CA VAL A 362 -19.96 -29.31 -19.14
C VAL A 362 -20.86 -28.60 -18.12
N ALA A 363 -21.16 -29.25 -17.00
CA ALA A 363 -21.94 -28.66 -15.91
C ALA A 363 -21.10 -27.71 -15.03
N TRP A 364 -19.80 -27.96 -14.94
CA TRP A 364 -18.82 -27.26 -14.11
C TRP A 364 -17.59 -26.88 -14.92
N PRO A 365 -17.65 -25.86 -15.79
CA PRO A 365 -16.52 -25.44 -16.63
C PRO A 365 -15.24 -25.18 -15.81
N PRO A 366 -14.16 -25.97 -16.00
CA PRO A 366 -12.85 -25.70 -15.41
C PRO A 366 -12.36 -24.28 -15.69
N PHE A 367 -11.90 -23.59 -14.65
CA PHE A 367 -11.26 -22.28 -14.77
C PHE A 367 -9.81 -22.48 -15.22
N LEU A 368 -9.50 -22.11 -16.48
CA LEU A 368 -8.21 -22.39 -17.09
C LEU A 368 -7.16 -21.31 -16.81
N ALA A 369 -5.91 -21.77 -16.68
CA ALA A 369 -4.74 -20.95 -16.39
C ALA A 369 -3.88 -20.76 -17.65
N PRO A 370 -3.77 -19.54 -18.21
CA PRO A 370 -2.89 -19.27 -19.34
C PRO A 370 -1.42 -19.56 -18.99
N ASP A 371 -0.65 -20.17 -19.90
CA ASP A 371 0.76 -20.53 -19.64
C ASP A 371 1.60 -19.34 -19.17
N ALA A 372 1.40 -18.17 -19.79
CA ALA A 372 2.17 -16.95 -19.54
C ALA A 372 1.82 -16.21 -18.24
N GLU A 373 0.71 -16.52 -17.57
CA GLU A 373 0.36 -15.90 -16.28
C GLU A 373 1.06 -16.62 -15.11
N PRO A 374 1.70 -15.93 -14.16
CA PRO A 374 2.35 -16.59 -13.01
C PRO A 374 1.33 -17.18 -12.04
N ALA A 375 1.74 -18.23 -11.32
CA ALA A 375 1.04 -18.67 -10.11
C ALA A 375 1.42 -17.74 -8.94
N VAL A 376 0.43 -17.23 -8.21
CA VAL A 376 0.60 -16.12 -7.25
C VAL A 376 -0.22 -16.38 -5.97
N GLY A 377 0.37 -16.13 -4.81
CA GLY A 377 -0.27 -16.35 -3.51
C GLY A 377 -0.70 -17.81 -3.33
N ASN A 378 -1.96 -18.02 -2.93
CA ASN A 378 -2.55 -19.34 -2.72
C ASN A 378 -2.98 -20.05 -4.02
N PHE A 379 -2.76 -19.46 -5.20
CA PHE A 379 -3.12 -20.08 -6.48
C PHE A 379 -2.00 -20.95 -7.03
N SER A 380 -2.33 -22.18 -7.40
CA SER A 380 -1.46 -23.11 -8.13
C SER A 380 -2.06 -23.47 -9.50
N LYS A 381 -1.26 -24.12 -10.36
CA LYS A 381 -1.70 -24.63 -11.67
C LYS A 381 -1.65 -26.15 -11.66
N ILE A 382 -2.69 -26.79 -12.17
CA ILE A 382 -2.74 -28.25 -12.34
C ILE A 382 -2.83 -28.62 -13.83
N GLU A 383 -2.19 -29.72 -14.22
CA GLU A 383 -2.38 -30.34 -15.55
C GLU A 383 -3.53 -31.34 -15.48
N ARG A 384 -4.56 -31.15 -16.31
CA ARG A 384 -5.72 -32.04 -16.39
C ARG A 384 -5.43 -33.26 -17.26
N THR A 385 -6.23 -34.32 -17.12
CA THR A 385 -6.13 -35.52 -17.98
C THR A 385 -6.47 -35.30 -19.46
N ASP A 386 -7.06 -34.15 -19.81
CA ASP A 386 -7.30 -33.68 -21.18
C ASP A 386 -6.16 -32.78 -21.72
N GLY A 387 -5.14 -32.49 -20.91
CA GLY A 387 -3.99 -31.66 -21.27
C GLY A 387 -4.20 -30.15 -21.09
N ALA A 388 -5.38 -29.71 -20.64
CA ALA A 388 -5.60 -28.30 -20.32
C ALA A 388 -5.04 -27.96 -18.91
N ILE A 389 -4.51 -26.75 -18.75
CA ILE A 389 -3.98 -26.27 -17.46
C ILE A 389 -5.08 -25.50 -16.73
N GLN A 390 -5.40 -25.92 -15.51
CA GLN A 390 -6.50 -25.38 -14.68
C GLN A 390 -5.95 -24.69 -13.43
N TRP A 391 -6.57 -23.58 -13.03
CA TRP A 391 -6.26 -22.93 -11.75
C TRP A 391 -6.77 -23.78 -10.58
N ALA A 392 -5.98 -23.82 -9.52
CA ALA A 392 -6.36 -24.36 -8.22
C ALA A 392 -6.10 -23.31 -7.13
N TYR A 393 -6.84 -23.38 -6.03
CA TYR A 393 -6.64 -22.55 -4.83
C TYR A 393 -6.38 -23.47 -3.64
N ASN A 394 -5.25 -23.30 -2.94
CA ASN A 394 -4.77 -24.27 -1.96
C ASN A 394 -4.79 -25.72 -2.52
N ASP A 395 -4.28 -25.88 -3.74
CA ASP A 395 -4.28 -27.11 -4.55
C ASP A 395 -5.66 -27.75 -4.85
N SER A 396 -6.76 -27.10 -4.48
CA SER A 396 -8.13 -27.52 -4.82
C SER A 396 -8.53 -26.95 -6.19
N PRO A 397 -8.90 -27.77 -7.19
CA PRO A 397 -9.18 -27.27 -8.55
C PRO A 397 -10.40 -26.34 -8.61
N LEU A 398 -10.31 -25.27 -9.40
CA LEU A 398 -11.35 -24.25 -9.50
C LEU A 398 -12.25 -24.43 -10.73
N TYR A 399 -13.55 -24.24 -10.53
CA TYR A 399 -14.57 -24.36 -11.56
C TYR A 399 -15.55 -23.18 -11.50
N PHE A 400 -16.12 -22.83 -12.65
CA PHE A 400 -17.37 -22.08 -12.71
C PHE A 400 -18.55 -23.06 -12.69
N PHE A 401 -19.75 -22.59 -12.31
CA PHE A 401 -20.97 -23.37 -12.49
C PHE A 401 -21.72 -22.91 -13.76
N SER A 402 -22.31 -23.86 -14.51
CA SER A 402 -23.12 -23.54 -15.70
C SER A 402 -24.54 -23.06 -15.38
N GLY A 403 -25.00 -23.24 -14.13
CA GLY A 403 -26.27 -22.71 -13.64
C GLY A 403 -26.20 -21.27 -13.10
N ASP A 404 -25.02 -20.67 -12.99
CA ASP A 404 -24.87 -19.26 -12.65
C ASP A 404 -25.04 -18.41 -13.91
N ASN A 405 -26.05 -17.55 -13.89
CA ASN A 405 -26.47 -16.69 -15.00
C ASN A 405 -26.22 -15.20 -14.70
N ALA A 406 -25.99 -14.84 -13.43
CA ALA A 406 -25.59 -13.51 -12.98
C ALA A 406 -24.34 -13.55 -12.09
N LYS A 407 -23.62 -12.42 -12.02
CA LYS A 407 -22.40 -12.23 -11.21
C LYS A 407 -22.59 -12.47 -9.70
N THR A 408 -23.83 -12.41 -9.23
CA THR A 408 -24.26 -12.59 -7.83
C THR A 408 -24.80 -13.99 -7.53
N ASP A 409 -24.85 -14.89 -8.52
CA ASP A 409 -25.37 -16.23 -8.32
C ASP A 409 -24.42 -17.11 -7.52
N LEU A 410 -25.00 -17.95 -6.66
CA LEU A 410 -24.35 -18.98 -5.85
C LEU A 410 -25.00 -20.36 -6.14
N ASN A 411 -25.55 -20.57 -7.35
CA ASN A 411 -26.43 -21.70 -7.62
C ASN A 411 -25.69 -23.05 -7.64
N GLY A 412 -24.36 -23.02 -7.65
CA GLY A 412 -23.51 -24.20 -7.49
C GLY A 412 -23.33 -24.65 -6.03
N ASP A 413 -23.55 -23.77 -5.06
CA ASP A 413 -23.23 -24.07 -3.67
C ASP A 413 -24.12 -25.18 -3.08
N GLY A 414 -23.49 -26.14 -2.42
CA GLY A 414 -24.16 -27.34 -1.89
C GLY A 414 -24.74 -28.29 -2.94
N VAL A 415 -24.48 -28.10 -4.25
CA VAL A 415 -25.02 -28.98 -5.30
C VAL A 415 -24.53 -30.42 -5.09
N GLY A 416 -25.47 -31.35 -4.95
CA GLY A 416 -25.19 -32.74 -4.61
C GLY A 416 -24.56 -32.97 -3.23
N GLY A 417 -24.37 -31.91 -2.42
CA GLY A 417 -23.64 -31.94 -1.15
C GLY A 417 -22.14 -32.14 -1.29
N VAL A 418 -21.55 -31.80 -2.46
CA VAL A 418 -20.13 -32.06 -2.78
C VAL A 418 -19.44 -30.92 -3.56
N TRP A 419 -20.14 -29.80 -3.77
CA TRP A 419 -19.65 -28.61 -4.46
C TRP A 419 -19.84 -27.41 -3.53
N HIS A 420 -18.80 -26.60 -3.34
CA HIS A 420 -18.79 -25.51 -2.36
C HIS A 420 -18.15 -24.26 -2.95
N ILE A 421 -18.59 -23.09 -2.48
CA ILE A 421 -17.87 -21.83 -2.72
C ILE A 421 -16.47 -21.87 -2.08
N VAL A 422 -15.51 -21.15 -2.68
CA VAL A 422 -14.21 -20.93 -2.03
C VAL A 422 -14.31 -19.76 -1.06
N GLU A 423 -14.59 -20.10 0.20
CA GLU A 423 -14.51 -19.18 1.35
C GLU A 423 -13.11 -18.56 1.46
N PRO A 424 -12.98 -17.36 2.07
CA PRO A 424 -11.69 -16.79 2.41
C PRO A 424 -10.92 -17.72 3.37
N PRO A 425 -9.58 -17.69 3.36
CA PRO A 425 -8.82 -18.35 4.41
C PRO A 425 -9.28 -17.80 5.75
N ALA A 426 -9.67 -18.69 6.68
CA ALA A 426 -10.15 -18.29 7.98
C ALA A 426 -9.14 -17.33 8.63
N ALA A 427 -9.62 -16.15 9.04
CA ALA A 427 -8.77 -15.13 9.65
C ALA A 427 -7.99 -15.74 10.82
N PRO A 428 -6.70 -15.36 11.01
CA PRO A 428 -5.94 -15.84 12.15
C PRO A 428 -6.73 -15.51 13.42
N VAL A 429 -6.98 -16.52 14.25
CA VAL A 429 -7.86 -16.39 15.42
C VAL A 429 -7.13 -15.63 16.52
N VAL A 430 -7.07 -14.31 16.37
CA VAL A 430 -6.66 -13.37 17.41
C VAL A 430 -7.54 -13.59 18.63
N SER A 431 -6.98 -14.27 19.61
CA SER A 431 -7.65 -14.55 20.87
C SER A 431 -7.46 -13.33 21.78
N PRO A 432 -8.48 -12.95 22.58
CA PRO A 432 -8.35 -11.82 23.48
C PRO A 432 -7.30 -12.11 24.57
N THR A 433 -6.45 -11.12 24.79
CA THR A 433 -5.41 -11.06 25.81
C THR A 433 -6.03 -11.35 27.17
N SER A 434 -5.70 -12.52 27.72
CA SER A 434 -6.27 -12.99 28.99
C SER A 434 -5.36 -12.55 30.14
N ILE A 435 -5.90 -11.74 31.06
CA ILE A 435 -5.18 -11.15 32.20
C ILE A 435 -5.91 -11.56 33.50
N SER A 436 -5.17 -11.94 34.55
CA SER A 436 -5.76 -12.30 35.84
C SER A 436 -4.90 -11.93 37.05
N ALA A 437 -5.51 -11.99 38.24
CA ALA A 437 -4.84 -11.74 39.51
C ALA A 437 -4.35 -13.05 40.16
N LEU A 438 -3.06 -13.11 40.49
CA LEU A 438 -2.41 -14.20 41.22
C LEU A 438 -2.01 -13.74 42.63
N SER A 439 -2.35 -14.55 43.64
CA SER A 439 -1.86 -14.36 45.01
C SER A 439 -0.51 -15.05 45.19
N ASN A 440 0.53 -14.28 45.55
CA ASN A 440 1.89 -14.76 45.82
C ASN A 440 2.47 -14.08 47.09
N SER A 441 3.79 -14.09 47.27
CA SER A 441 4.46 -13.48 48.43
C SER A 441 4.44 -11.94 48.47
N LEU A 442 3.97 -11.28 47.41
CA LEU A 442 3.82 -9.83 47.30
C LEU A 442 2.35 -9.36 47.48
N GLY A 443 1.45 -10.26 47.85
CA GLY A 443 0.00 -10.02 47.91
C GLY A 443 -0.73 -10.56 46.68
N GLN A 444 -1.79 -9.89 46.23
CA GLN A 444 -2.29 -10.08 44.87
C GLN A 444 -1.40 -9.31 43.88
N THR A 445 -1.18 -9.89 42.71
CA THR A 445 -0.37 -9.34 41.61
C THR A 445 -1.03 -9.67 40.28
N ILE A 446 -0.76 -8.91 39.22
CA ILE A 446 -1.33 -9.14 37.89
C ILE A 446 -0.38 -9.98 37.02
N LYS A 447 -0.93 -10.94 36.26
CA LYS A 447 -0.24 -11.80 35.29
C LYS A 447 -1.09 -12.02 34.05
N VAL A 448 -0.52 -12.64 33.02
CA VAL A 448 -1.27 -13.08 31.81
C VAL A 448 -1.48 -14.60 31.76
N ASP A 449 -2.44 -15.03 30.93
CA ASP A 449 -3.00 -16.39 30.84
C ASP A 449 -3.02 -16.92 29.39
N GLY A 450 -1.97 -16.65 28.60
CA GLY A 450 -1.83 -17.21 27.25
C GLY A 450 -0.85 -16.46 26.35
N GLU A 451 -1.14 -16.53 25.06
CA GLU A 451 -0.52 -15.66 24.04
C GLU A 451 -0.95 -14.21 24.23
N VAL A 452 -0.01 -13.29 23.98
CA VAL A 452 -0.19 -11.84 24.10
C VAL A 452 0.49 -11.13 22.93
N LEU A 453 0.14 -9.88 22.69
CA LEU A 453 0.88 -8.98 21.80
C LEU A 453 1.84 -8.11 22.64
N ALA A 454 3.13 -8.15 22.35
CA ALA A 454 4.16 -7.38 23.08
C ALA A 454 4.95 -6.47 22.14
N LEU A 455 5.23 -5.23 22.57
CA LEU A 455 6.08 -4.30 21.82
C LEU A 455 7.56 -4.56 22.12
N ILE A 456 8.26 -5.24 21.22
CA ILE A 456 9.67 -5.62 21.38
C ILE A 456 10.57 -4.61 20.66
N THR A 457 11.51 -3.99 21.37
CA THR A 457 12.51 -3.07 20.78
C THR A 457 13.87 -3.76 20.62
N ASP A 458 14.46 -3.68 19.42
CA ASP A 458 15.77 -4.26 19.10
C ASP A 458 16.96 -3.41 19.61
N ASN A 459 18.19 -3.90 19.40
CA ASN A 459 19.43 -3.22 19.82
C ASN A 459 19.72 -1.92 19.04
N GLN A 460 18.99 -1.66 17.96
CA GLN A 460 19.13 -0.51 17.07
C GLN A 460 18.07 0.57 17.37
N GLY A 461 16.99 0.21 18.08
CA GLY A 461 15.88 1.06 18.44
C GLY A 461 14.64 0.90 17.55
N ASN A 462 14.63 -0.07 16.64
CA ASN A 462 13.42 -0.45 15.90
C ASN A 462 12.49 -1.20 16.87
N SER A 463 11.17 -1.00 16.76
CA SER A 463 10.20 -1.71 17.60
C SER A 463 9.17 -2.43 16.72
N GLU A 464 8.81 -3.64 17.13
CA GLU A 464 7.89 -4.53 16.42
C GLU A 464 6.87 -5.12 17.41
N ALA A 465 5.60 -5.21 17.00
CA ALA A 465 4.56 -5.86 17.79
C ALA A 465 4.60 -7.37 17.51
N VAL A 466 4.96 -8.16 18.52
CA VAL A 466 5.20 -9.61 18.39
C VAL A 466 4.20 -10.39 19.23
N THR A 467 3.58 -11.41 18.63
CA THR A 467 2.73 -12.37 19.36
C THR A 467 3.58 -13.47 19.98
N GLU A 468 3.45 -13.69 21.29
CA GLU A 468 4.20 -14.72 22.02
C GLU A 468 3.42 -15.27 23.22
N ASP A 469 3.65 -16.55 23.57
CA ASP A 469 3.11 -17.17 24.79
C ASP A 469 3.83 -16.60 26.03
N ARG A 470 3.06 -15.90 26.87
CA ARG A 470 3.51 -15.32 28.14
C ARG A 470 2.74 -15.90 29.33
N THR A 471 2.12 -17.08 29.20
CA THR A 471 1.39 -17.75 30.28
C THR A 471 2.16 -17.72 31.61
N ASP A 472 1.48 -17.27 32.67
CA ASP A 472 2.03 -17.11 34.03
C ASP A 472 3.20 -16.09 34.17
N PHE A 473 3.49 -15.25 33.17
CA PHE A 473 4.39 -14.09 33.36
C PHE A 473 3.68 -12.95 34.09
N GLN A 474 4.42 -12.33 35.02
CA GLN A 474 3.98 -11.18 35.80
C GLN A 474 4.01 -9.90 34.96
N LEU A 475 3.07 -9.00 35.22
CA LEU A 475 3.06 -7.64 34.67
C LEU A 475 3.61 -6.63 35.67
N TYR A 476 4.07 -5.50 35.15
CA TYR A 476 4.71 -4.40 35.88
C TYR A 476 4.06 -3.06 35.56
N THR A 477 4.16 -2.12 36.49
CA THR A 477 3.87 -0.70 36.29
C THR A 477 5.11 0.15 36.62
N PHE A 478 5.11 1.40 36.16
CA PHE A 478 6.23 2.34 36.25
C PHE A 478 5.81 3.61 36.98
N ASP A 479 6.44 3.94 38.09
CA ASP A 479 6.05 5.06 38.96
C ASP A 479 6.24 6.46 38.31
N ASN A 480 6.86 6.52 37.13
CA ASN A 480 7.01 7.75 36.35
C ASN A 480 5.97 7.90 35.22
N ASP A 481 5.07 6.94 35.02
CA ASP A 481 3.98 7.05 34.04
C ASP A 481 2.86 7.97 34.52
N GLY A 482 2.09 8.49 33.56
CA GLY A 482 0.85 9.21 33.84
C GLY A 482 -0.38 8.30 33.72
N ASP A 483 -1.52 8.83 34.15
CA ASP A 483 -2.85 8.26 33.90
C ASP A 483 -3.03 8.06 32.38
N GLU A 484 -3.12 6.80 31.95
CA GLU A 484 -3.13 6.34 30.55
C GLU A 484 -2.00 6.92 29.68
N LEU A 485 -0.79 7.08 30.24
CA LEU A 485 0.36 7.69 29.57
C LEU A 485 1.69 7.00 29.89
N SER A 486 2.15 6.15 28.97
CA SER A 486 3.48 5.52 28.98
C SER A 486 4.60 6.55 28.74
N ASN A 487 5.32 6.96 29.79
CA ASN A 487 6.58 7.69 29.73
C ASN A 487 7.79 6.77 29.41
N CYS A 488 7.63 5.44 29.42
CA CYS A 488 8.62 4.49 28.91
C CYS A 488 8.76 4.57 27.36
N THR A 489 9.40 5.63 26.87
CA THR A 489 9.54 5.97 25.44
C THR A 489 11.00 6.00 24.96
N SER A 490 11.97 5.98 25.87
CA SER A 490 13.39 5.92 25.49
C SER A 490 13.78 4.50 25.08
N THR A 491 14.69 4.37 24.11
CA THR A 491 15.15 3.06 23.59
C THR A 491 15.63 2.11 24.70
N GLY A 492 16.38 2.62 25.68
CA GLY A 492 16.85 1.84 26.82
C GLY A 492 15.75 1.46 27.83
N CYS A 493 14.61 2.14 27.81
CA CYS A 493 13.43 1.72 28.57
C CYS A 493 12.73 0.56 27.84
N MET A 494 12.33 0.76 26.59
CA MET A 494 11.54 -0.22 25.81
C MET A 494 12.29 -1.54 25.55
N GLN A 495 13.64 -1.51 25.45
CA GLN A 495 14.49 -2.72 25.41
C GLN A 495 14.45 -3.58 26.69
N ASN A 496 14.12 -2.99 27.84
CA ASN A 496 14.06 -3.70 29.13
C ASN A 496 12.60 -3.95 29.59
N TRP A 497 11.68 -3.11 29.12
CA TRP A 497 10.27 -3.09 29.53
C TRP A 497 9.33 -3.09 28.31
N PRO A 498 9.11 -4.25 27.65
CA PRO A 498 8.14 -4.38 26.56
C PRO A 498 6.73 -4.03 27.03
N ALA A 499 6.03 -3.18 26.28
CA ALA A 499 4.64 -2.85 26.56
C ALA A 499 3.72 -4.03 26.23
N LEU A 500 2.73 -4.30 27.09
CA LEU A 500 1.63 -5.22 26.77
C LEU A 500 0.62 -4.51 25.87
N LEU A 501 0.64 -4.84 24.58
CA LEU A 501 -0.25 -4.25 23.58
C LEU A 501 -1.62 -4.93 23.56
N ALA A 502 -2.64 -4.18 23.17
CA ALA A 502 -3.97 -4.68 22.91
C ALA A 502 -4.18 -4.95 21.41
N ASN A 503 -4.82 -6.08 21.09
CA ASN A 503 -5.15 -6.47 19.71
C ASN A 503 -6.61 -6.12 19.35
N GLU A 504 -7.01 -6.26 18.08
CA GLU A 504 -8.35 -5.86 17.61
C GLU A 504 -9.53 -6.62 18.24
N ALA A 505 -9.29 -7.79 18.84
CA ALA A 505 -10.29 -8.55 19.58
C ALA A 505 -10.34 -8.22 21.08
N ASP A 506 -9.42 -7.39 21.59
CA ASP A 506 -9.36 -7.02 23.00
C ASP A 506 -10.46 -6.04 23.40
N THR A 507 -11.07 -6.30 24.55
CA THR A 507 -12.02 -5.38 25.18
C THR A 507 -11.72 -5.28 26.68
N ALA A 508 -11.48 -4.07 27.16
CA ALA A 508 -11.19 -3.83 28.56
C ALA A 508 -12.46 -3.68 29.40
N THR A 509 -12.35 -4.07 30.68
CA THR A 509 -13.35 -3.75 31.71
C THR A 509 -12.61 -3.38 32.99
N ALA A 510 -13.10 -2.34 33.69
CA ALA A 510 -12.50 -1.87 34.95
C ALA A 510 -12.30 -3.04 35.93
N PRO A 511 -11.14 -3.17 36.60
CA PRO A 511 -10.05 -2.18 36.72
C PRO A 511 -9.09 -2.00 35.52
N PHE A 512 -9.27 -2.76 34.43
CA PHE A 512 -8.44 -2.62 33.22
C PHE A 512 -9.00 -1.59 32.24
N SER A 513 -8.10 -0.92 31.51
CA SER A 513 -8.41 -0.06 30.36
C SER A 513 -7.41 -0.30 29.22
N ILE A 514 -7.70 0.28 28.04
CA ILE A 514 -6.84 0.24 26.85
C ILE A 514 -6.77 1.66 26.30
N PHE A 515 -5.56 2.15 26.03
CA PHE A 515 -5.32 3.50 25.53
C PHE A 515 -4.39 3.51 24.31
N GLU A 516 -4.52 4.52 23.44
CA GLU A 516 -3.68 4.70 22.25
C GLU A 516 -2.35 5.37 22.63
N ARG A 517 -1.23 4.72 22.30
CA ARG A 517 0.12 5.27 22.50
C ARG A 517 0.46 6.29 21.41
N ALA A 518 1.40 7.19 21.70
CA ALA A 518 1.94 8.14 20.73
C ALA A 518 2.69 7.51 19.52
N ASP A 519 2.86 6.18 19.51
CA ASP A 519 3.40 5.39 18.39
C ASP A 519 2.30 4.63 17.60
N GLY A 520 1.01 4.86 17.91
CA GLY A 520 -0.14 4.29 17.20
C GLY A 520 -0.59 2.91 17.66
N HIS A 521 0.10 2.28 18.63
CA HIS A 521 -0.36 1.00 19.20
C HIS A 521 -1.28 1.23 20.39
N ASN A 522 -2.29 0.38 20.55
CA ASN A 522 -3.08 0.32 21.76
C ASN A 522 -2.32 -0.45 22.86
N GLN A 523 -2.29 0.05 24.09
CA GLN A 523 -1.65 -0.60 25.25
C GLN A 523 -2.67 -0.89 26.35
N TRP A 524 -2.53 -2.05 27.00
CA TRP A 524 -3.28 -2.37 28.21
C TRP A 524 -2.79 -1.55 29.41
N ALA A 525 -3.72 -1.06 30.21
CA ALA A 525 -3.48 -0.41 31.50
C ALA A 525 -4.33 -1.07 32.60
N PHE A 526 -3.90 -0.86 33.85
CA PHE A 526 -4.58 -1.31 35.06
C PHE A 526 -4.62 -0.14 36.04
N ASN A 527 -5.81 0.25 36.51
CA ASN A 527 -6.01 1.46 37.31
C ASN A 527 -5.41 2.73 36.65
N GLY A 528 -5.46 2.82 35.32
CA GLY A 528 -4.82 3.90 34.53
C GLY A 528 -3.30 3.77 34.37
N GLN A 529 -2.62 2.90 35.12
CA GLN A 529 -1.17 2.67 34.96
C GLN A 529 -0.89 1.72 33.77
N PRO A 530 -0.03 2.10 32.81
CA PRO A 530 0.34 1.23 31.69
C PRO A 530 1.03 -0.07 32.14
N LEU A 531 0.75 -1.17 31.45
CA LEU A 531 1.27 -2.50 31.78
C LEU A 531 2.47 -2.91 30.89
N TYR A 532 3.48 -3.50 31.52
CA TYR A 532 4.72 -3.94 30.89
C TYR A 532 5.14 -5.35 31.33
N PHE A 533 5.94 -6.01 30.49
CA PHE A 533 6.79 -7.14 30.87
C PHE A 533 8.19 -6.66 31.27
N PHE A 534 9.01 -7.53 31.86
CA PHE A 534 10.43 -7.28 32.13
C PHE A 534 11.31 -8.30 31.41
N THR A 535 12.30 -7.87 30.61
CA THR A 535 13.17 -8.81 29.87
C THR A 535 14.13 -9.60 30.75
N GLY A 536 14.33 -9.20 32.01
CA GLY A 536 15.04 -10.00 33.01
C GLY A 536 14.20 -11.14 33.60
N ASP A 537 12.90 -11.19 33.37
CA ASP A 537 12.08 -12.37 33.64
C ASP A 537 12.16 -13.32 32.45
N THR A 538 12.75 -14.49 32.70
CA THR A 538 13.02 -15.52 31.69
C THR A 538 12.30 -16.84 32.01
N SER A 539 11.34 -16.79 32.94
CA SER A 539 10.49 -17.91 33.33
C SER A 539 9.21 -17.37 33.98
N ALA A 540 8.10 -18.07 33.79
CA ALA A 540 6.83 -17.75 34.42
C ALA A 540 6.94 -17.66 35.95
N GLY A 541 6.20 -16.74 36.55
CA GLY A 541 6.16 -16.49 37.99
C GLY A 541 7.44 -15.89 38.61
N THR A 542 8.44 -15.48 37.82
CA THR A 542 9.54 -14.67 38.35
C THR A 542 9.14 -13.18 38.43
N THR A 543 9.76 -12.47 39.38
CA THR A 543 9.51 -11.06 39.68
C THR A 543 10.83 -10.28 39.72
N ASN A 544 11.72 -10.52 38.75
CA ASN A 544 13.08 -9.96 38.77
C ASN A 544 13.13 -8.44 38.52
N GLY A 545 12.02 -7.86 38.03
CA GLY A 545 11.86 -6.42 37.82
C GLY A 545 11.41 -5.64 39.08
N GLU A 546 11.01 -6.34 40.14
CA GLU A 546 10.50 -5.74 41.38
C GLU A 546 11.57 -4.87 42.05
N GLY A 547 11.30 -3.57 42.19
CA GLY A 547 12.20 -2.57 42.76
C GLY A 547 13.35 -2.16 41.84
N VAL A 548 13.31 -2.48 40.54
CA VAL A 548 14.39 -2.08 39.61
C VAL A 548 14.46 -0.56 39.49
N GLY A 549 15.57 0.01 39.95
CA GLY A 549 15.78 1.47 39.96
C GLY A 549 14.89 2.23 40.93
N ASP A 550 14.29 1.53 41.91
CA ASP A 550 13.36 2.08 42.91
C ASP A 550 12.07 2.71 42.31
N VAL A 551 11.73 2.40 41.05
CA VAL A 551 10.60 3.00 40.30
C VAL A 551 9.79 2.01 39.44
N TRP A 552 10.16 0.72 39.44
CA TRP A 552 9.45 -0.34 38.72
C TRP A 552 8.97 -1.41 39.71
N PHE A 553 7.68 -1.74 39.65
CA PHE A 553 7.05 -2.64 40.62
C PHE A 553 6.13 -3.62 39.90
N VAL A 554 6.02 -4.85 40.42
CA VAL A 554 5.02 -5.81 39.93
C VAL A 554 3.64 -5.17 40.09
N ALA A 555 2.83 -5.20 39.03
CA ALA A 555 1.50 -4.62 39.02
C ALA A 555 0.62 -5.27 40.11
N ARG A 556 0.06 -4.45 41.00
CA ARG A 556 -0.76 -4.90 42.14
C ARG A 556 -2.06 -4.09 42.21
N PRO A 557 -3.19 -4.72 42.59
CA PRO A 557 -4.39 -3.99 42.99
C PRO A 557 -4.13 -3.10 44.20
N ALA A 558 -3.91 -1.81 43.93
CA ALA A 558 -3.93 -0.74 44.91
C ALA A 558 -5.34 -0.14 44.96
N PRO A 559 -5.86 0.29 46.12
CA PRO A 559 -7.16 0.95 46.22
C PRO A 559 -7.13 2.43 45.80
N VAL A 560 -6.22 2.80 44.90
CA VAL A 560 -5.87 4.17 44.49
C VAL A 560 -5.37 4.21 43.05
N ARG A 561 -5.51 5.37 42.40
CA ARG A 561 -4.85 5.72 41.13
C ARG A 561 -4.41 7.19 41.12
N VAL A 562 -3.59 7.55 40.14
CA VAL A 562 -3.33 8.96 39.81
C VAL A 562 -4.48 9.47 38.92
N PHE A 563 -4.90 10.71 39.12
CA PHE A 563 -5.85 11.42 38.27
C PHE A 563 -5.31 12.81 37.94
N ASN A 564 -5.50 13.26 36.69
CA ASN A 564 -5.00 14.54 36.20
C ASN A 564 -6.14 15.58 36.09
N SER A 565 -6.37 16.33 37.17
CA SER A 565 -7.35 17.43 37.19
C SER A 565 -6.90 18.60 36.30
N THR A 566 -7.84 19.21 35.56
CA THR A 566 -7.57 20.40 34.73
C THR A 566 -7.18 21.63 35.55
N ASP A 567 -7.66 21.69 36.79
CA ASP A 567 -7.60 22.87 37.65
C ASP A 567 -6.54 22.68 38.75
N ASP A 568 -6.41 21.45 39.27
CA ASP A 568 -5.52 21.09 40.38
C ASP A 568 -4.31 20.23 39.95
N GLY A 569 -4.23 19.76 38.70
CA GLY A 569 -3.14 18.91 38.20
C GLY A 569 -3.19 17.46 38.71
N LEU A 570 -2.03 16.81 38.84
CA LEU A 570 -1.93 15.42 39.30
C LEU A 570 -2.31 15.29 40.79
N MET A 571 -3.23 14.38 41.09
CA MET A 571 -3.75 14.05 42.42
C MET A 571 -3.86 12.53 42.57
N ILE A 572 -3.90 12.04 43.81
CA ILE A 572 -4.22 10.64 44.12
C ILE A 572 -5.71 10.55 44.48
N VAL A 573 -6.44 9.68 43.79
CA VAL A 573 -7.86 9.37 44.05
C VAL A 573 -8.00 7.90 44.41
N ALA A 574 -9.02 7.54 45.19
CA ALA A 574 -9.29 6.13 45.50
C ALA A 574 -9.87 5.39 44.28
N ASN A 575 -9.50 4.12 44.11
CA ASN A 575 -9.81 3.34 42.92
C ASN A 575 -9.91 1.84 43.23
N ASP A 576 -11.13 1.31 43.17
CA ASP A 576 -11.51 -0.08 43.41
C ASP A 576 -11.01 -0.69 44.73
N LEU A 577 -11.63 -1.80 45.16
CA LEU A 577 -11.26 -2.55 46.38
C LEU A 577 -11.24 -1.73 47.69
N VAL A 578 -11.68 -0.47 47.66
CA VAL A 578 -11.75 0.47 48.77
C VAL A 578 -12.64 -0.10 49.88
N LEU A 579 -12.15 -0.10 51.11
CA LEU A 579 -12.97 -0.50 52.26
C LEU A 579 -13.92 0.62 52.68
N ALA A 580 -15.19 0.25 52.94
CA ALA A 580 -16.20 1.17 53.46
C ALA A 580 -15.71 1.85 54.76
N SER A 581 -15.73 3.19 54.78
CA SER A 581 -15.08 4.00 55.83
C SER A 581 -16.03 5.06 56.39
N GLN A 582 -16.16 5.06 57.72
CA GLN A 582 -16.85 6.04 58.57
C GLN A 582 -18.23 6.58 58.09
N GLY A 583 -18.97 5.78 57.31
CA GLY A 583 -20.35 6.07 56.91
C GLY A 583 -20.62 6.09 55.40
N LYS A 584 -19.57 6.09 54.56
CA LYS A 584 -19.66 5.84 53.12
C LYS A 584 -19.39 4.36 52.81
N THR A 585 -20.07 3.78 51.81
CA THR A 585 -19.74 2.44 51.30
C THR A 585 -18.50 2.48 50.38
N ALA A 586 -17.99 1.33 49.96
CA ALA A 586 -16.87 1.23 49.02
C ALA A 586 -17.14 2.01 47.72
N GLU A 587 -18.34 1.81 47.17
CA GLU A 587 -18.82 2.42 45.92
C GLU A 587 -19.06 3.94 46.06
N GLN A 588 -19.18 4.45 47.29
CA GLN A 588 -19.28 5.89 47.60
C GLN A 588 -17.94 6.54 47.95
N LEU A 589 -16.87 5.75 47.96
CA LEU A 589 -15.50 6.20 48.21
C LEU A 589 -14.61 6.09 46.97
N ASN A 590 -15.02 5.30 45.98
CA ASN A 590 -14.38 5.25 44.67
C ASN A 590 -14.33 6.65 44.02
N ASP A 591 -13.27 6.91 43.26
CA ASP A 591 -13.00 8.14 42.51
C ASP A 591 -12.82 9.42 43.35
N LEU A 592 -12.96 9.35 44.68
CA LEU A 592 -12.78 10.52 45.55
C LEU A 592 -11.31 10.83 45.78
N THR A 593 -11.01 12.13 45.82
CA THR A 593 -9.70 12.69 46.18
C THR A 593 -9.26 12.23 47.57
N LEU A 594 -7.98 11.90 47.68
CA LEU A 594 -7.33 11.54 48.93
C LEU A 594 -6.42 12.67 49.42
N TYR A 595 -6.31 12.78 50.75
CA TYR A 595 -5.65 13.87 51.45
C TYR A 595 -4.68 13.35 52.51
N THR A 596 -3.69 14.17 52.84
CA THR A 596 -2.74 13.97 53.95
C THR A 596 -2.89 15.09 55.00
N PHE A 597 -2.53 14.80 56.26
CA PHE A 597 -2.78 15.69 57.40
C PHE A 597 -1.48 16.25 58.01
N ASP A 598 -1.39 17.58 58.21
CA ASP A 598 -0.17 18.26 58.69
C ASP A 598 0.29 17.84 60.10
N ASP A 599 -0.63 17.42 60.98
CA ASP A 599 -0.29 16.92 62.32
C ASP A 599 0.26 15.47 62.27
N ASP A 600 0.08 14.73 61.16
CA ASP A 600 0.66 13.40 60.98
C ASP A 600 2.14 13.50 60.59
N THR A 601 2.99 12.79 61.33
CA THR A 601 4.43 12.74 61.03
C THR A 601 4.73 11.61 60.04
N ALA A 602 5.22 11.96 58.86
CA ALA A 602 5.62 10.99 57.83
C ALA A 602 6.58 9.93 58.37
N ASN A 603 6.33 8.66 58.04
CA ASN A 603 7.13 7.49 58.47
C ASN A 603 7.13 7.24 60.00
N SER A 604 6.19 7.82 60.76
CA SER A 604 6.04 7.57 62.20
C SER A 604 5.44 6.20 62.53
N GLY A 605 4.72 5.59 61.59
CA GLY A 605 3.97 4.35 61.80
C GLY A 605 2.61 4.54 62.51
N GLU A 606 2.23 5.77 62.83
CA GLU A 606 0.99 6.12 63.54
C GLU A 606 0.23 7.25 62.80
N SER A 607 -1.08 7.31 63.01
CA SER A 607 -1.95 8.43 62.63
C SER A 607 -2.28 9.23 63.89
N THR A 608 -2.57 10.52 63.76
CA THR A 608 -3.12 11.39 64.82
C THR A 608 -4.63 11.61 64.69
N CYS A 609 -5.19 11.41 63.49
CA CYS A 609 -6.61 11.62 63.21
C CYS A 609 -7.49 10.44 63.70
N PHE A 610 -8.07 10.62 64.88
CA PHE A 610 -9.00 9.66 65.50
C PHE A 610 -10.35 10.29 65.90
N GLY A 611 -11.34 9.44 66.13
CA GLY A 611 -12.64 9.85 66.69
C GLY A 611 -13.33 10.91 65.84
N GLY A 612 -13.58 12.09 66.43
CA GLY A 612 -14.22 13.21 65.72
C GLY A 612 -13.45 13.72 64.50
N CYS A 613 -12.12 13.53 64.45
CA CYS A 613 -11.33 13.80 63.24
C CYS A 613 -11.70 12.80 62.14
N ALA A 614 -11.61 11.49 62.42
CA ALA A 614 -11.89 10.41 61.46
C ALA A 614 -13.34 10.40 60.94
N VAL A 615 -14.30 10.98 61.68
CA VAL A 615 -15.69 11.17 61.20
C VAL A 615 -15.79 12.25 60.11
N THR A 616 -14.88 13.21 60.09
CA THR A 616 -14.78 14.26 59.05
C THR A 616 -13.81 13.84 57.93
N TRP A 617 -12.80 13.03 58.30
CA TRP A 617 -11.72 12.55 57.45
C TRP A 617 -11.62 11.01 57.51
N PRO A 618 -12.51 10.27 56.83
CA PRO A 618 -12.51 8.82 56.86
C PRO A 618 -11.14 8.25 56.40
N PRO A 619 -10.48 7.36 57.17
CA PRO A 619 -9.24 6.73 56.73
C PRO A 619 -9.43 5.84 55.49
N LEU A 620 -8.44 5.81 54.61
CA LEU A 620 -8.31 4.76 53.59
C LEU A 620 -7.82 3.46 54.26
N TYR A 621 -8.77 2.61 54.67
CA TYR A 621 -8.43 1.36 55.37
C TYR A 621 -7.87 0.30 54.41
N ALA A 622 -6.93 -0.49 54.92
CA ALA A 622 -6.30 -1.64 54.26
C ALA A 622 -6.79 -2.98 54.85
N THR A 623 -6.66 -4.07 54.10
CA THR A 623 -6.88 -5.44 54.60
C THR A 623 -5.60 -6.08 55.15
N SER A 624 -5.72 -7.18 55.89
CA SER A 624 -4.57 -7.98 56.33
C SER A 624 -3.95 -8.87 55.24
N ALA A 625 -4.41 -8.79 54.00
CA ALA A 625 -3.82 -9.43 52.83
C ALA A 625 -3.05 -8.43 51.92
N ASP A 626 -3.26 -7.14 52.14
CA ASP A 626 -2.62 -6.03 51.42
C ASP A 626 -1.12 -5.98 51.79
N GLN A 627 -0.27 -5.51 50.88
CA GLN A 627 1.19 -5.38 51.07
C GLN A 627 1.67 -4.04 50.50
N ALA A 628 2.68 -3.44 51.14
CA ALA A 628 3.32 -2.21 50.67
C ALA A 628 3.97 -2.38 49.28
N PHE A 629 3.98 -1.32 48.48
CA PHE A 629 4.54 -1.27 47.13
C PHE A 629 4.85 0.20 46.75
N GLY A 630 5.96 0.46 46.03
CA GLY A 630 6.39 1.82 45.73
C GLY A 630 6.43 2.73 46.96
N GLU A 631 5.87 3.93 46.82
CA GLU A 631 5.70 4.93 47.89
C GLU A 631 4.50 4.66 48.84
N TYR A 632 3.78 3.53 48.69
CA TYR A 632 2.62 3.18 49.51
C TYR A 632 2.96 2.15 50.60
N GLU A 633 2.78 2.53 51.87
CA GLU A 633 2.93 1.63 53.03
C GLU A 633 1.59 1.36 53.74
N ILE A 634 1.63 0.51 54.77
CA ILE A 634 0.46 0.15 55.58
C ILE A 634 0.80 0.29 57.06
N ILE A 635 0.07 1.16 57.77
CA ILE A 635 0.22 1.36 59.22
C ILE A 635 -0.89 0.69 60.03
N SER A 636 -0.63 0.40 61.30
CA SER A 636 -1.63 -0.12 62.24
C SER A 636 -2.29 1.03 63.02
N ARG A 637 -3.63 1.05 63.05
CA ARG A 637 -4.43 2.01 63.81
C ARG A 637 -5.14 1.31 64.96
N THR A 638 -5.05 1.89 66.16
CA THR A 638 -5.95 1.53 67.27
C THR A 638 -7.13 2.50 67.27
N GLU A 639 -8.33 2.02 66.94
CA GLU A 639 -9.52 2.88 66.87
C GLU A 639 -10.11 3.20 68.25
N SER A 640 -11.06 4.13 68.29
CA SER A 640 -11.66 4.64 69.53
C SER A 640 -12.46 3.60 70.34
N ASP A 641 -12.78 2.45 69.77
CA ASP A 641 -13.39 1.29 70.44
C ASP A 641 -12.36 0.22 70.86
N SER A 642 -11.07 0.48 70.67
CA SER A 642 -9.93 -0.44 70.84
C SER A 642 -9.86 -1.60 69.84
N SER A 643 -10.57 -1.55 68.72
CA SER A 643 -10.28 -2.41 67.57
C SER A 643 -8.94 -2.01 66.92
N GLN A 644 -8.32 -2.96 66.22
CA GLN A 644 -7.15 -2.72 65.37
C GLN A 644 -7.60 -2.72 63.91
N THR A 645 -7.32 -1.64 63.20
CA THR A 645 -7.49 -1.51 61.75
C THR A 645 -6.13 -1.25 61.09
N LEU A 646 -6.06 -1.37 59.77
CA LEU A 646 -4.88 -1.02 58.98
C LEU A 646 -5.24 0.16 58.08
N GLN A 647 -4.33 1.10 57.85
CA GLN A 647 -4.54 2.25 56.96
C GLN A 647 -3.39 2.36 55.97
N TRP A 648 -3.73 2.66 54.72
CA TRP A 648 -2.78 2.96 53.66
C TRP A 648 -2.13 4.33 53.88
N THR A 649 -0.82 4.40 53.65
CA THR A 649 -0.05 5.64 53.61
C THR A 649 0.49 5.87 52.20
N TYR A 650 0.96 7.09 51.94
CA TYR A 650 1.72 7.45 50.76
C TYR A 650 2.85 8.41 51.13
N LYS A 651 4.08 8.18 50.63
CA LYS A 651 5.31 8.88 51.08
C LYS A 651 5.45 8.87 52.62
N GLY A 652 4.96 7.80 53.26
CA GLY A 652 4.90 7.63 54.71
C GLY A 652 3.83 8.44 55.46
N LEU A 653 2.96 9.20 54.78
CA LEU A 653 1.84 9.96 55.38
C LEU A 653 0.51 9.19 55.24
N PRO A 654 -0.35 9.12 56.28
CA PRO A 654 -1.62 8.38 56.18
C PRO A 654 -2.61 9.05 55.22
N LEU A 655 -3.32 8.22 54.41
CA LEU A 655 -4.29 8.68 53.43
C LEU A 655 -5.72 8.73 53.99
N TYR A 656 -6.44 9.81 53.72
CA TYR A 656 -7.82 10.04 54.16
C TYR A 656 -8.70 10.57 53.02
N PHE A 657 -9.99 10.27 53.10
CA PHE A 657 -11.04 10.95 52.33
C PHE A 657 -11.48 12.23 53.04
N PHE A 658 -12.10 13.18 52.31
CA PHE A 658 -12.97 14.17 52.94
C PHE A 658 -14.43 13.68 52.91
N ILE A 659 -15.17 13.92 54.00
CA ILE A 659 -16.57 13.44 54.10
C ILE A 659 -17.52 14.14 53.13
N SER A 660 -17.21 15.38 52.70
CA SER A 660 -18.09 16.20 51.87
C SER A 660 -17.96 15.96 50.36
N ASP A 661 -16.81 15.45 49.91
CA ASP A 661 -16.56 15.13 48.50
C ASP A 661 -17.47 13.98 48.04
N SER A 662 -17.85 13.97 46.78
CA SER A 662 -18.87 13.07 46.23
C SER A 662 -18.69 12.68 44.76
N GLU A 663 -17.89 13.42 43.99
CA GLU A 663 -17.64 13.20 42.56
C GLU A 663 -16.13 13.26 42.25
N LEU A 664 -15.71 12.68 41.11
CA LEU A 664 -14.30 12.65 40.70
C LEU A 664 -13.76 14.08 40.51
N GLY A 665 -12.69 14.41 41.22
CA GLY A 665 -12.05 15.73 41.17
C GLY A 665 -12.64 16.75 42.14
N ASP A 666 -13.57 16.38 43.04
CA ASP A 666 -13.89 17.19 44.21
C ASP A 666 -12.63 17.40 45.06
N THR A 667 -12.17 18.64 45.20
CA THR A 667 -11.02 19.04 46.05
C THR A 667 -11.46 19.79 47.32
N GLY A 668 -12.67 19.51 47.81
CA GLY A 668 -13.31 20.23 48.92
C GLY A 668 -12.60 20.10 50.27
N GLY A 669 -11.67 19.15 50.40
CA GLY A 669 -10.80 18.96 51.56
C GLY A 669 -9.50 19.78 51.54
N ASP A 670 -9.12 20.45 50.45
CA ASP A 670 -7.88 21.23 50.41
C ASP A 670 -8.00 22.45 51.35
N TYR A 671 -7.26 22.39 52.47
CA TYR A 671 -7.45 23.28 53.61
C TYR A 671 -6.11 23.54 54.32
N PRO A 672 -5.91 24.65 55.07
CA PRO A 672 -4.59 25.02 55.60
C PRO A 672 -3.94 24.11 56.68
N THR A 673 -4.38 22.87 56.83
CA THR A 673 -3.68 21.76 57.53
C THR A 673 -3.93 20.39 56.89
N TRP A 674 -4.50 20.35 55.67
CA TRP A 674 -4.98 19.16 54.96
C TRP A 674 -4.71 19.37 53.48
N GLU A 675 -3.63 18.79 52.98
CA GLU A 675 -3.22 18.91 51.58
C GLU A 675 -3.73 17.72 50.75
N ILE A 676 -4.11 17.97 49.50
CA ILE A 676 -4.36 16.91 48.50
C ILE A 676 -3.12 16.01 48.39
N ALA A 677 -3.30 14.68 48.44
CA ALA A 677 -2.22 13.72 48.21
C ALA A 677 -1.83 13.69 46.72
N ARG A 678 -0.52 13.78 46.42
CA ARG A 678 -0.01 14.00 45.06
C ARG A 678 1.21 13.10 44.74
N PRO A 679 1.30 12.56 43.51
CA PRO A 679 2.43 11.74 43.07
C PRO A 679 3.78 12.47 43.09
#